data_AF-F9PT23-F1
#
_entry.id   AF-F9PT23-F1
#
_cell.length_a   1.000
_cell.length_b   1.000
_cell.length_c   1.000
_cell.angle_alpha   90.00
_cell.angle_beta   90.00
_cell.angle_gamma   90.00
#
_symmetry.space_group_name_H-M   'P 1'
#
loop_
_entity.id
_entity.type
_entity.pdbx_description
1 polymer ?
#
loop_
_entity_poly.entity_id
_entity_poly.type
_entity_poly.pdbx_seq_one_letter_code
_entity_poly.pdbx_strand_id
1 'polypeptide(L)'
;MKNNITEIGAVRVENGKVVEYFNELINPEQEITQEITEITGITNEMVADKPLISEIMPKFLEFSKDAVFVAHNAEFDISFIKTNCKRLNLEFNPTFIDTMGFARSVLPHLKNHKLNTLCKELGVKLLNHHRASFDAEACSGILLELIKIIEKEGKVFDENINTLETKWPVAKNISYNSIIYVKKMEALSGFYKMVSEGLMKYFRRVAGFPKSRLKEYREGLLIGSGNWDGELFRAFIEEKSEEEILEIAKFYDFFEIQPLSNLKHLFFRGKVLNFDNLKEINKKIYEIGKKLGKLVVATGNVKYLDKNDYIFRNVILYGQGRKNLEKEGSFYYRTTNEMLEEFSYLGKEEAYEVVVKNTNIFKDMLDDILPIPNGTFPPFIEGADEELRKICYDKAKSIYGEHLPKIVEDRLERELGSIIKNGYAVLYIIAQKLVWRSNDDGYLVGSRGSVGSSFAATMAGITEVNPLIPHYICPKCKHSEFHEEYSGQSGVDMPDKECPECKINMIKDGHDIPFEVFLGFDGDKEPDIDLNFAGEYQSTCHKYTEELFGSDKVYRAGTIGTVSDKTAFGYVKKYVEENELSLTAGNIRRYVRKIVGVKRTSGQHPGGVMIVPHNKEIYDFTPIQFPADDPTSETKTTHFSYKSISGRILKLDLLGHDVPTIIKHLGDLTGVDPLNIPMDDKETLNIFYSTDSLKFIDNISKDGVGTLGIPEYGTNFVRQMLLDTRPKTLTELIRISGLSHGTDVWLGNAQELIKKGIPLKQTICTRDDIMTYLIFNGLDNKRSFKIMETVRKGKSLDEETESYMRENKIPEWYIESCKK
;
A
#
# COMPACT_ATOMS: atom_id res chain seq x y z
N MET A 1 29.50 5.99 -28.86
CA MET A 1 29.03 4.72 -29.43
C MET A 1 30.22 3.86 -29.85
N LYS A 2 30.45 2.78 -29.09
CA LYS A 2 31.29 1.63 -29.46
C LYS A 2 30.51 0.77 -30.46
N ASN A 3 30.32 1.24 -31.69
CA ASN A 3 29.52 0.55 -32.71
C ASN A 3 30.38 -0.12 -33.80
N ASN A 4 31.64 -0.43 -33.46
CA ASN A 4 32.51 -1.10 -34.40
C ASN A 4 32.14 -2.59 -34.38
N ILE A 5 31.87 -3.12 -35.56
CA ILE A 5 31.36 -4.47 -35.76
C ILE A 5 32.55 -5.43 -35.76
N THR A 6 32.44 -6.56 -35.06
CA THR A 6 33.47 -7.61 -35.02
C THR A 6 33.17 -8.78 -35.95
N GLU A 7 31.90 -8.98 -36.31
CA GLU A 7 31.44 -10.04 -37.21
C GLU A 7 30.16 -9.59 -37.92
N ILE A 8 30.03 -9.87 -39.22
CA ILE A 8 28.75 -9.84 -39.94
C ILE A 8 28.45 -11.26 -40.42
N GLY A 9 27.33 -11.80 -39.93
CA GLY A 9 26.79 -13.08 -40.37
C GLY A 9 25.41 -12.89 -40.97
N ALA A 10 25.19 -13.38 -42.18
CA ALA A 10 23.92 -13.35 -42.87
C ALA A 10 23.74 -14.56 -43.79
N VAL A 11 22.48 -14.91 -44.05
CA VAL A 11 22.11 -15.96 -45.01
C VAL A 11 21.09 -15.39 -46.00
N ARG A 12 21.24 -15.73 -47.28
CA ARG A 12 20.29 -15.34 -48.33
C ARG A 12 19.30 -16.48 -48.52
N VAL A 13 18.02 -16.17 -48.45
CA VAL A 13 16.94 -17.17 -48.56
C VAL A 13 16.09 -16.85 -49.77
N GLU A 14 15.98 -17.81 -50.69
CA GLU A 14 15.13 -17.72 -51.87
C GLU A 14 14.25 -18.97 -51.95
N ASN A 15 12.96 -18.80 -52.20
CA ASN A 15 11.97 -19.90 -52.26
C ASN A 15 12.02 -20.83 -51.03
N GLY A 16 12.24 -20.24 -49.84
CA GLY A 16 12.29 -20.97 -48.57
C GLY A 16 13.55 -21.81 -48.35
N LYS A 17 14.60 -21.61 -49.14
CA LYS A 17 15.89 -22.31 -49.00
C LYS A 17 17.03 -21.31 -48.88
N VAL A 18 18.01 -21.62 -48.04
CA VAL A 18 19.25 -20.86 -47.99
C VAL A 18 20.02 -21.13 -49.29
N VAL A 19 20.34 -20.06 -50.03
CA VAL A 19 21.06 -20.12 -51.32
C VAL A 19 22.48 -19.59 -51.22
N GLU A 20 22.77 -18.74 -50.21
CA GLU A 20 24.07 -18.10 -50.06
C GLU A 20 24.33 -17.76 -48.59
N TYR A 21 25.61 -17.73 -48.19
CA TYR A 21 26.06 -17.38 -46.85
C TYR A 21 27.06 -16.22 -46.92
N PHE A 22 26.93 -15.25 -46.02
CA PHE A 22 27.89 -14.17 -45.80
C PHE A 22 28.38 -14.26 -44.35
N ASN A 23 29.68 -14.44 -44.14
CA ASN A 23 30.24 -14.61 -42.79
C ASN A 23 31.66 -14.04 -42.75
N GLU A 24 31.78 -12.81 -42.27
CA GLU A 24 33.03 -12.06 -42.25
C GLU A 24 33.35 -11.58 -40.84
N LEU A 25 34.57 -11.91 -40.37
CA LEU A 25 35.14 -11.28 -39.17
C LEU A 25 35.76 -9.95 -39.57
N ILE A 26 35.64 -8.96 -38.70
CA ILE A 26 36.01 -7.58 -38.99
C ILE A 26 36.93 -7.08 -37.88
N ASN A 27 38.01 -6.39 -38.25
CA ASN A 27 38.83 -5.69 -37.28
C ASN A 27 38.07 -4.44 -36.80
N PRO A 28 37.69 -4.37 -35.51
CA PRO A 28 36.88 -3.27 -34.99
C PRO A 28 37.72 -2.02 -34.69
N GLU A 29 39.03 -2.03 -34.93
CA GLU A 29 39.98 -0.93 -34.63
C GLU A 29 39.95 -0.48 -33.15
N GLN A 30 39.50 -1.37 -32.26
CA GLN A 30 39.45 -1.15 -30.82
C GLN A 30 39.59 -2.48 -30.07
N GLU A 31 40.06 -2.41 -28.83
CA GLU A 31 40.15 -3.60 -27.98
C GLU A 31 38.76 -4.13 -27.61
N ILE A 32 38.53 -5.41 -27.89
CA ILE A 32 37.37 -6.19 -27.45
C ILE A 32 37.55 -6.48 -25.96
N THR A 33 36.61 -5.99 -25.15
CA THR A 33 36.59 -6.23 -23.70
C THR A 33 36.27 -7.69 -23.37
N GLN A 34 36.79 -8.20 -22.25
CA GLN A 34 36.56 -9.58 -21.79
C GLN A 34 35.08 -9.98 -21.74
N GLU A 35 34.18 -9.08 -21.31
CA GLU A 35 32.73 -9.33 -21.30
C GLU A 35 32.15 -9.65 -22.69
N ILE A 36 32.65 -8.99 -23.75
CA ILE A 36 32.21 -9.25 -25.13
C ILE A 36 32.79 -10.57 -25.63
N THR A 37 34.07 -10.85 -25.32
CA THR A 37 34.73 -12.11 -25.66
C THR A 37 34.03 -13.31 -25.04
N GLU A 38 33.58 -13.20 -23.79
CA GLU A 38 32.82 -14.26 -23.10
C GLU A 38 31.45 -14.53 -23.74
N ILE A 39 30.84 -13.52 -24.37
CA ILE A 39 29.54 -13.65 -25.05
C ILE A 39 29.70 -14.22 -26.46
N THR A 40 30.58 -13.65 -27.27
CA THR A 40 30.67 -13.94 -28.72
C THR A 40 31.70 -15.02 -29.05
N GLY A 41 32.64 -15.28 -28.14
CA GLY A 41 33.82 -16.11 -28.38
C GLY A 41 34.86 -15.49 -29.29
N ILE A 42 34.70 -14.22 -29.72
CA ILE A 42 35.65 -13.52 -30.59
C ILE A 42 36.72 -12.85 -29.74
N THR A 43 37.98 -13.27 -29.90
CA THR A 43 39.13 -12.66 -29.19
C THR A 43 39.77 -11.54 -29.99
N ASN A 44 40.56 -10.69 -29.31
CA ASN A 44 41.35 -9.65 -29.97
C ASN A 44 42.31 -10.25 -31.00
N GLU A 45 42.87 -11.45 -30.76
CA GLU A 45 43.76 -12.10 -31.73
C GLU A 45 43.02 -12.55 -32.99
N MET A 46 41.75 -12.95 -32.90
CA MET A 46 40.96 -13.45 -34.04
C MET A 46 40.63 -12.37 -35.08
N VAL A 47 40.58 -11.11 -34.65
CA VAL A 47 40.17 -9.97 -35.50
C VAL A 47 41.30 -9.04 -35.89
N ALA A 48 42.49 -9.18 -35.27
CA ALA A 48 43.60 -8.24 -35.46
C ALA A 48 44.07 -8.13 -36.92
N ASP A 49 44.04 -9.24 -37.67
CA ASP A 49 44.48 -9.35 -39.07
C ASP A 49 43.32 -9.30 -40.08
N LYS A 50 42.09 -9.05 -39.62
CA LYS A 50 40.88 -9.08 -40.46
C LYS A 50 40.63 -7.74 -41.16
N PRO A 51 39.89 -7.74 -42.28
CA PRO A 51 39.57 -6.49 -43.00
C PRO A 51 38.79 -5.50 -42.14
N LEU A 52 38.90 -4.22 -42.49
CA LEU A 52 38.15 -3.14 -41.84
C LEU A 52 36.69 -3.13 -42.29
N ILE A 53 35.83 -2.49 -41.48
CA ILE A 53 34.41 -2.32 -41.82
C ILE A 53 34.20 -1.57 -43.15
N SER A 54 35.12 -0.66 -43.50
CA SER A 54 35.10 0.08 -44.77
C SER A 54 35.21 -0.82 -46.01
N GLU A 55 35.84 -2.00 -45.87
CA GLU A 55 35.99 -2.97 -46.94
C GLU A 55 34.85 -4.00 -46.97
N ILE A 56 34.34 -4.39 -45.79
CA ILE A 56 33.30 -5.42 -45.66
C ILE A 56 31.90 -4.86 -45.87
N MET A 57 31.61 -3.63 -45.41
CA MET A 57 30.27 -3.05 -45.51
C MET A 57 29.77 -2.93 -46.96
N PRO A 58 30.56 -2.44 -47.93
CA PRO A 58 30.11 -2.42 -49.34
C PRO A 58 29.81 -3.81 -49.90
N LYS A 59 30.59 -4.84 -49.53
CA LYS A 59 30.37 -6.23 -49.94
C LYS A 59 29.07 -6.77 -49.35
N PHE A 60 28.79 -6.46 -48.09
CA PHE A 60 27.55 -6.85 -47.44
C PHE A 60 26.32 -6.17 -48.06
N LEU A 61 26.42 -4.89 -48.40
CA LEU A 61 25.34 -4.16 -49.08
C LEU A 61 25.05 -4.74 -50.48
N GLU A 62 26.07 -5.15 -51.22
CA GLU A 62 25.87 -5.82 -52.51
C GLU A 62 25.24 -7.22 -52.33
N PHE A 63 25.70 -8.00 -51.35
CA PHE A 63 25.12 -9.30 -51.01
C PHE A 63 23.62 -9.21 -50.67
N SER A 64 23.23 -8.17 -49.94
CA SER A 64 21.87 -7.93 -49.45
C SER A 64 21.01 -7.06 -50.36
N LYS A 65 21.51 -6.73 -51.55
CA LYS A 65 20.81 -5.88 -52.51
C LYS A 65 19.47 -6.48 -52.92
N ASP A 66 18.44 -5.62 -52.96
CA ASP A 66 17.05 -5.94 -53.29
C ASP A 66 16.40 -7.01 -52.38
N ALA A 67 17.00 -7.28 -51.21
CA ALA A 67 16.47 -8.24 -50.24
C ALA A 67 15.71 -7.55 -49.09
N VAL A 68 14.74 -8.26 -48.52
CA VAL A 68 14.13 -7.88 -47.24
C VAL A 68 14.99 -8.44 -46.11
N PHE A 69 15.39 -7.57 -45.18
CA PHE A 69 16.22 -7.96 -44.06
C PHE A 69 15.39 -8.68 -43.00
N VAL A 70 15.96 -9.72 -42.39
CA VAL A 70 15.28 -10.48 -41.35
C VAL A 70 16.25 -10.63 -40.18
N ALA A 71 15.84 -10.16 -39.01
CA ALA A 71 16.63 -10.26 -37.80
C ALA A 71 15.73 -10.53 -36.59
N HIS A 72 16.34 -10.98 -35.50
CA HIS A 72 15.63 -11.27 -34.26
C HIS A 72 15.90 -10.13 -33.27
N ASN A 73 14.87 -9.35 -32.92
CA ASN A 73 15.01 -8.02 -32.34
C ASN A 73 15.71 -7.05 -33.31
N ALA A 74 15.19 -6.99 -34.55
CA ALA A 74 15.84 -6.41 -35.72
C ALA A 74 16.33 -4.96 -35.57
N GLU A 75 15.67 -4.13 -34.76
CA GLU A 75 16.13 -2.75 -34.50
C GLU A 75 17.58 -2.70 -34.02
N PHE A 76 18.03 -3.70 -33.26
CA PHE A 76 19.41 -3.80 -32.80
C PHE A 76 20.38 -3.93 -33.98
N ASP A 77 20.30 -5.01 -34.75
CA ASP A 77 21.24 -5.28 -35.86
C ASP A 77 21.17 -4.18 -36.94
N ILE A 78 19.96 -3.75 -37.30
CA ILE A 78 19.76 -2.72 -38.32
C ILE A 78 20.37 -1.37 -37.89
N SER A 79 20.31 -1.02 -36.60
CA SER A 79 20.94 0.21 -36.09
C SER A 79 22.46 0.20 -36.23
N PHE A 80 23.12 -0.96 -36.07
CA PHE A 80 24.57 -1.10 -36.26
C PHE A 80 24.96 -0.94 -37.73
N ILE A 81 24.20 -1.53 -38.65
CA ILE A 81 24.44 -1.38 -40.09
C ILE A 81 24.19 0.05 -40.53
N LYS A 82 23.06 0.67 -40.15
CA LYS A 82 22.74 2.08 -40.44
C LYS A 82 23.85 3.02 -39.95
N THR A 83 24.32 2.84 -38.72
CA THR A 83 25.38 3.68 -38.15
C THR A 83 26.67 3.60 -38.97
N ASN A 84 27.11 2.40 -39.35
CA ASN A 84 28.34 2.21 -40.10
C ASN A 84 28.21 2.64 -41.57
N CYS A 85 27.06 2.44 -42.20
CA CYS A 85 26.78 2.99 -43.54
C CYS A 85 26.88 4.53 -43.53
N LYS A 86 26.27 5.18 -42.55
CA LYS A 86 26.36 6.65 -42.38
C LYS A 86 27.79 7.14 -42.17
N ARG A 87 28.61 6.43 -41.38
CA ARG A 87 30.04 6.73 -41.19
C ARG A 87 30.84 6.64 -42.50
N LEU A 88 30.45 5.72 -43.38
CA LEU A 88 31.10 5.47 -44.66
C LEU A 88 30.46 6.26 -45.82
N ASN A 89 29.47 7.12 -45.54
CA ASN A 89 28.65 7.83 -46.54
C ASN A 89 28.00 6.86 -47.57
N LEU A 90 27.56 5.70 -47.10
CA LEU A 90 26.81 4.71 -47.87
C LEU A 90 25.31 4.87 -47.59
N GLU A 91 24.50 4.77 -48.63
CA GLU A 91 23.04 4.78 -48.50
C GLU A 91 22.53 3.42 -48.02
N PHE A 92 21.65 3.43 -47.01
CA PHE A 92 21.08 2.21 -46.46
C PHE A 92 19.69 2.46 -45.87
N ASN A 93 18.65 2.09 -46.61
CA ASN A 93 17.25 2.22 -46.19
C ASN A 93 16.48 0.91 -46.44
N PRO A 94 16.74 -0.15 -45.64
CA PRO A 94 16.18 -1.47 -45.89
C PRO A 94 14.72 -1.57 -45.43
N THR A 95 13.95 -2.41 -46.12
CA THR A 95 12.76 -3.05 -45.53
C THR A 95 13.23 -4.21 -44.67
N PHE A 96 12.72 -4.32 -43.44
CA PHE A 96 13.11 -5.40 -42.53
C PHE A 96 11.95 -5.97 -41.72
N ILE A 97 12.13 -7.21 -41.25
CA ILE A 97 11.16 -7.96 -40.44
C ILE A 97 11.83 -8.40 -39.14
N ASP A 98 11.16 -8.14 -38.02
CA ASP A 98 11.56 -8.65 -36.71
C ASP A 98 10.85 -9.98 -36.40
N THR A 99 11.60 -11.08 -36.42
CA THR A 99 11.06 -12.40 -36.09
C THR A 99 10.58 -12.50 -34.64
N MET A 100 11.12 -11.69 -33.73
CA MET A 100 10.66 -11.64 -32.34
C MET A 100 9.28 -11.00 -32.24
N GLY A 101 9.07 -9.88 -32.94
CA GLY A 101 7.76 -9.23 -33.07
C GLY A 101 6.73 -10.15 -33.72
N PHE A 102 7.10 -10.77 -34.85
CA PHE A 102 6.23 -11.69 -35.57
C PHE A 102 5.85 -12.92 -34.73
N ALA A 103 6.82 -13.54 -34.05
CA ALA A 103 6.56 -14.69 -33.19
C ALA A 103 5.68 -14.36 -31.98
N ARG A 104 5.70 -13.12 -31.47
CA ARG A 104 4.77 -12.70 -30.41
C ARG A 104 3.33 -12.69 -30.89
N SER A 105 3.09 -12.33 -32.15
CA SER A 105 1.75 -12.37 -32.75
C SER A 105 1.27 -13.80 -33.00
N VAL A 106 2.15 -14.66 -33.50
CA VAL A 106 1.81 -16.04 -33.89
C VAL A 106 1.80 -17.01 -32.70
N LEU A 107 2.74 -16.88 -31.77
CA LEU A 107 2.93 -17.78 -30.62
C LEU A 107 2.81 -17.05 -29.27
N PRO A 108 1.65 -16.46 -28.94
CA PRO A 108 1.49 -15.62 -27.75
C PRO A 108 1.51 -16.40 -26.41
N HIS A 109 1.44 -17.73 -26.44
CA HIS A 109 1.42 -18.57 -25.25
C HIS A 109 2.82 -18.82 -24.65
N LEU A 110 3.90 -18.53 -25.39
CA LEU A 110 5.26 -18.77 -24.91
C LEU A 110 5.65 -17.83 -23.76
N LYS A 111 6.44 -18.31 -22.80
CA LYS A 111 6.90 -17.48 -21.67
C LYS A 111 7.72 -16.26 -22.14
N ASN A 112 8.60 -16.48 -23.11
CA ASN A 112 9.42 -15.47 -23.79
C ASN A 112 9.70 -15.89 -25.24
N HIS A 113 10.17 -14.95 -26.05
CA HIS A 113 10.45 -15.13 -27.48
C HIS A 113 11.92 -14.92 -27.78
N LYS A 114 12.82 -15.37 -26.90
CA LYS A 114 14.26 -15.36 -27.20
C LYS A 114 14.53 -16.33 -28.36
N LEU A 115 15.55 -16.05 -29.18
CA LEU A 115 15.94 -16.87 -30.33
C LEU A 115 16.01 -18.37 -29.99
N ASN A 116 16.69 -18.73 -28.90
CA ASN A 116 16.83 -20.11 -28.46
C ASN A 116 15.52 -20.77 -28.01
N THR A 117 14.61 -20.00 -27.40
CA THR A 117 13.27 -20.48 -27.02
C THR A 117 12.45 -20.79 -28.27
N LEU A 118 12.46 -19.89 -29.25
CA LEU A 118 11.75 -20.09 -30.52
C LEU A 118 12.32 -21.24 -31.34
N CYS A 119 13.65 -21.39 -31.37
CA CYS A 119 14.29 -22.52 -32.05
C CYS A 119 13.81 -23.85 -31.47
N LYS A 120 13.75 -23.98 -30.14
CA LYS A 120 13.26 -25.19 -29.47
C LYS A 120 11.79 -25.47 -29.77
N GLU A 121 10.95 -24.44 -29.72
CA GLU A 121 9.52 -24.58 -29.99
C GLU A 121 9.23 -24.99 -31.44
N LEU A 122 9.90 -24.34 -32.39
CA LEU A 122 9.68 -24.52 -33.82
C LEU A 122 10.51 -25.66 -34.44
N GLY A 123 11.31 -26.38 -33.64
CA GLY A 123 12.17 -27.46 -34.12
C GLY A 123 13.32 -26.97 -35.03
N VAL A 124 13.71 -25.70 -34.93
CA VAL A 124 14.82 -25.12 -35.69
C VAL A 124 16.15 -25.41 -34.98
N LYS A 125 17.17 -25.85 -35.72
CA LYS A 125 18.49 -26.13 -35.16
C LYS A 125 19.22 -24.82 -34.86
N LEU A 126 19.76 -24.72 -33.64
CA LEU A 126 20.63 -23.62 -33.21
C LEU A 126 22.00 -24.21 -32.86
N LEU A 127 22.98 -24.02 -33.74
CA LEU A 127 24.36 -24.48 -33.57
C LEU A 127 25.21 -23.30 -33.08
N ASN A 128 26.06 -23.47 -32.05
CA ASN A 128 26.94 -22.41 -31.51
C ASN A 128 26.28 -21.01 -31.36
N HIS A 129 25.32 -20.91 -30.43
CA HIS A 129 24.63 -19.66 -30.10
C HIS A 129 25.62 -18.51 -29.83
N HIS A 130 25.32 -17.30 -30.34
CA HIS A 130 26.13 -16.06 -30.26
C HIS A 130 27.19 -15.85 -31.35
N ARG A 131 27.29 -16.75 -32.33
CA ARG A 131 27.97 -16.48 -33.59
C ARG A 131 26.98 -15.95 -34.62
N ALA A 132 27.30 -14.83 -35.26
CA ALA A 132 26.34 -14.08 -36.08
C ALA A 132 25.78 -14.92 -37.24
N SER A 133 26.59 -15.77 -37.86
CA SER A 133 26.17 -16.62 -38.98
C SER A 133 25.18 -17.72 -38.58
N PHE A 134 25.39 -18.39 -37.45
CA PHE A 134 24.47 -19.41 -36.97
C PHE A 134 23.17 -18.83 -36.41
N ASP A 135 23.24 -17.68 -35.73
CA ASP A 135 22.05 -16.98 -35.26
C ASP A 135 21.22 -16.47 -36.46
N ALA A 136 21.84 -16.03 -37.56
CA ALA A 136 21.15 -15.65 -38.80
C ALA A 136 20.46 -16.84 -39.48
N GLU A 137 21.12 -17.99 -39.57
CA GLU A 137 20.52 -19.22 -40.11
C GLU A 137 19.31 -19.66 -39.27
N ALA A 138 19.44 -19.69 -37.94
CA ALA A 138 18.35 -19.99 -37.03
C ALA A 138 17.19 -18.99 -37.14
N CYS A 139 17.49 -17.70 -37.28
CA CYS A 139 16.49 -16.65 -37.50
C CYS A 139 15.69 -16.89 -38.79
N SER A 140 16.36 -17.30 -39.87
CA SER A 140 15.68 -17.64 -41.13
C SER A 140 14.75 -18.85 -40.99
N GLY A 141 15.20 -19.90 -40.28
CA GLY A 141 14.37 -21.07 -39.99
C GLY A 141 13.12 -20.70 -39.18
N ILE A 142 13.28 -19.84 -38.17
CA ILE A 142 12.16 -19.32 -37.38
C ILE A 142 11.16 -18.58 -38.29
N LEU A 143 11.62 -17.67 -39.14
CA LEU A 143 10.73 -16.92 -40.03
C LEU A 143 9.91 -17.88 -40.91
N LEU A 144 10.57 -18.86 -41.55
CA LEU A 144 9.90 -19.81 -42.44
C LEU A 144 8.85 -20.65 -41.71
N GLU A 145 9.11 -21.07 -40.47
CA GLU A 145 8.11 -21.80 -39.68
C GLU A 145 6.95 -20.90 -39.24
N LEU A 146 7.21 -19.63 -38.88
CA LEU A 146 6.14 -18.67 -38.56
C LEU A 146 5.22 -18.41 -39.77
N ILE A 147 5.79 -18.27 -40.97
CA ILE A 147 5.03 -18.14 -42.22
C ILE A 147 4.13 -19.37 -42.42
N LYS A 148 4.67 -20.58 -42.29
CA LYS A 148 3.88 -21.82 -42.41
C LYS A 148 2.73 -21.89 -41.40
N ILE A 149 2.92 -21.38 -40.19
CA ILE A 149 1.86 -21.35 -39.17
C ILE A 149 0.72 -20.43 -39.60
N ILE A 150 1.01 -19.20 -40.02
CA ILE A 150 -0.04 -18.26 -40.41
C ILE A 150 -0.75 -18.67 -41.70
N GLU A 151 -0.05 -19.28 -42.64
CA GLU A 151 -0.64 -19.81 -43.88
C GLU A 151 -1.61 -20.96 -43.60
N LYS A 152 -1.29 -21.83 -42.63
CA LYS A 152 -2.22 -22.88 -42.15
C LYS A 152 -3.48 -22.29 -41.49
N GLU A 153 -3.39 -21.09 -40.95
CA GLU A 153 -4.53 -20.34 -40.39
C GLU A 153 -5.30 -19.54 -41.47
N GLY A 154 -4.94 -19.66 -42.76
CA GLY A 154 -5.58 -18.95 -43.86
C GLY A 154 -5.18 -17.48 -43.99
N LYS A 155 -4.09 -17.06 -43.32
CA LYS A 155 -3.53 -15.71 -43.42
C LYS A 155 -2.40 -15.70 -44.46
N VAL A 156 -2.19 -14.54 -45.08
CA VAL A 156 -1.15 -14.38 -46.10
C VAL A 156 0.04 -13.63 -45.50
N PHE A 157 1.25 -14.05 -45.86
CA PHE A 157 2.46 -13.30 -45.54
C PHE A 157 2.73 -12.26 -46.63
N ASP A 158 2.36 -11.01 -46.36
CA ASP A 158 2.52 -9.87 -47.28
C ASP A 158 2.88 -8.56 -46.54
N GLU A 159 2.82 -7.43 -47.23
CA GLU A 159 3.06 -6.08 -46.67
C GLU A 159 2.13 -5.70 -45.51
N ASN A 160 0.98 -6.37 -45.37
CA ASN A 160 -0.01 -6.12 -44.32
C ASN A 160 0.23 -6.94 -43.05
N ILE A 161 1.34 -7.69 -42.95
CA ILE A 161 1.67 -8.56 -41.81
C ILE A 161 1.60 -7.84 -40.45
N ASN A 162 1.83 -6.52 -40.42
CA ASN A 162 1.74 -5.70 -39.22
C ASN A 162 0.31 -5.54 -38.67
N THR A 163 -0.72 -5.93 -39.42
CA THR A 163 -2.13 -5.89 -38.99
C THR A 163 -2.57 -7.13 -38.22
N LEU A 164 -1.69 -8.14 -38.07
CA LEU A 164 -2.01 -9.36 -37.34
C LEU A 164 -2.41 -9.07 -35.88
N GLU A 165 -3.63 -9.46 -35.52
CA GLU A 165 -4.08 -9.42 -34.12
C GLU A 165 -3.25 -10.36 -33.25
N THR A 166 -2.81 -9.88 -32.09
CA THR A 166 -2.03 -10.65 -31.14
C THR A 166 -2.73 -10.77 -29.79
N LYS A 167 -2.74 -11.98 -29.24
CA LYS A 167 -3.11 -12.24 -27.83
C LYS A 167 -1.92 -12.03 -26.87
N TRP A 168 -0.75 -11.66 -27.38
CA TRP A 168 0.41 -11.34 -26.56
C TRP A 168 0.07 -10.17 -25.64
N PRO A 169 0.34 -10.26 -24.33
CA PRO A 169 -0.06 -9.22 -23.41
C PRO A 169 0.54 -7.86 -23.82
N VAL A 170 -0.32 -6.86 -24.12
CA VAL A 170 0.04 -5.50 -24.58
C VAL A 170 1.22 -4.92 -23.80
N ALA A 171 1.26 -5.18 -22.50
CA ALA A 171 2.28 -4.62 -21.66
C ALA A 171 3.71 -5.19 -21.96
N LYS A 172 3.89 -6.24 -22.81
CA LYS A 172 5.18 -6.90 -23.19
C LYS A 172 5.78 -6.19 -24.42
N ASN A 173 5.13 -5.10 -24.84
CA ASN A 173 5.65 -4.09 -25.74
C ASN A 173 6.68 -3.19 -25.04
N ILE A 174 7.32 -2.34 -25.82
CA ILE A 174 8.28 -1.34 -25.36
C ILE A 174 7.58 -0.39 -24.38
N SER A 175 8.24 -0.10 -23.26
CA SER A 175 7.76 0.85 -22.25
C SER A 175 8.55 2.15 -22.33
N TYR A 176 7.84 3.27 -22.24
CA TYR A 176 8.42 4.61 -22.19
C TYR A 176 7.99 5.32 -20.91
N ASN A 177 8.87 6.19 -20.39
CA ASN A 177 8.50 7.10 -19.32
C ASN A 177 7.71 8.29 -19.87
N SER A 178 6.67 8.71 -19.15
CA SER A 178 5.93 9.95 -19.40
C SER A 178 5.54 10.55 -18.05
N ILE A 179 5.35 11.86 -18.01
CA ILE A 179 4.81 12.56 -16.84
C ILE A 179 3.40 13.01 -17.16
N ILE A 180 2.46 12.74 -16.26
CA ILE A 180 1.05 13.11 -16.42
C ILE A 180 0.67 13.99 -15.24
N TYR A 181 0.11 15.17 -15.53
CA TYR A 181 -0.45 16.08 -14.54
C TYR A 181 -1.97 16.10 -14.67
N VAL A 182 -2.66 16.11 -13.53
CA VAL A 182 -4.09 16.42 -13.46
C VAL A 182 -4.22 17.94 -13.55
N LYS A 183 -4.77 18.42 -14.67
CA LYS A 183 -4.95 19.84 -14.93
C LYS A 183 -6.20 20.38 -14.24
N LYS A 184 -7.27 19.60 -14.27
CA LYS A 184 -8.60 19.97 -13.77
C LYS A 184 -9.08 19.02 -12.69
N MET A 185 -9.81 19.53 -11.71
CA MET A 185 -10.32 18.73 -10.58
C MET A 185 -11.23 17.58 -11.06
N GLU A 186 -12.03 17.78 -12.10
CA GLU A 186 -12.95 16.78 -12.64
C GLU A 186 -12.22 15.56 -13.22
N ALA A 187 -10.95 15.73 -13.66
CA ALA A 187 -10.15 14.65 -14.21
C ALA A 187 -9.47 13.78 -13.14
N LEU A 188 -9.50 14.18 -11.86
CA LEU A 188 -8.81 13.46 -10.79
C LEU A 188 -9.34 12.04 -10.61
N SER A 189 -10.65 11.86 -10.62
CA SER A 189 -11.29 10.54 -10.47
C SER A 189 -10.91 9.62 -11.64
N GLY A 190 -10.94 10.15 -12.88
CA GLY A 190 -10.45 9.44 -14.05
C GLY A 190 -8.97 9.07 -13.95
N PHE A 191 -8.13 9.97 -13.42
CA PHE A 191 -6.71 9.70 -13.17
C PHE A 191 -6.51 8.59 -12.13
N TYR A 192 -7.29 8.56 -11.04
CA TYR A 192 -7.25 7.48 -10.06
C TYR A 192 -7.67 6.14 -10.67
N LYS A 193 -8.68 6.12 -11.54
CA LYS A 193 -9.06 4.93 -12.30
C LYS A 193 -7.94 4.46 -13.23
N MET A 194 -7.29 5.37 -13.95
CA MET A 194 -6.13 5.06 -14.80
C MET A 194 -4.97 4.45 -14.00
N VAL A 195 -4.63 5.02 -12.83
CA VAL A 195 -3.60 4.48 -11.92
C VAL A 195 -3.98 3.08 -11.45
N SER A 196 -5.25 2.86 -11.12
CA SER A 196 -5.76 1.57 -10.66
C SER A 196 -5.69 0.50 -11.74
N GLU A 197 -6.10 0.82 -12.97
CA GLU A 197 -5.93 -0.07 -14.12
C GLU A 197 -4.45 -0.39 -14.38
N GLY A 198 -3.56 0.60 -14.21
CA GLY A 198 -2.12 0.41 -14.34
C GLY A 198 -1.51 -0.53 -13.28
N LEU A 199 -2.03 -0.48 -12.06
CA LEU A 199 -1.60 -1.31 -10.93
C LEU A 199 -2.23 -2.71 -10.90
N MET A 200 -3.35 -2.91 -11.61
CA MET A 200 -4.09 -4.17 -11.57
C MET A 200 -4.09 -4.88 -12.94
N LYS A 201 -4.67 -4.23 -13.96
CA LYS A 201 -4.89 -4.84 -15.29
C LYS A 201 -3.61 -4.90 -16.13
N TYR A 202 -2.73 -3.91 -15.96
CA TYR A 202 -1.55 -3.73 -16.81
C TYR A 202 -0.22 -3.91 -16.06
N PHE A 203 -0.28 -4.37 -14.80
CA PHE A 203 0.89 -4.54 -13.94
C PHE A 203 1.83 -5.67 -14.39
N ARG A 204 3.12 -5.53 -14.05
CA ARG A 204 4.21 -6.44 -14.44
C ARG A 204 5.26 -6.63 -13.36
N ARG A 205 6.48 -6.17 -13.64
CA ARG A 205 7.50 -5.83 -12.64
C ARG A 205 7.28 -4.42 -12.10
N VAL A 206 6.60 -3.58 -12.88
CA VAL A 206 6.24 -2.20 -12.58
C VAL A 206 4.87 -1.92 -13.17
N ALA A 207 4.13 -1.00 -12.55
CA ALA A 207 2.87 -0.50 -13.10
C ALA A 207 3.14 0.31 -14.38
N GLY A 208 2.21 0.24 -15.33
CA GLY A 208 2.26 0.99 -16.58
C GLY A 208 0.87 1.06 -17.21
N PHE A 209 0.68 1.99 -18.15
CA PHE A 209 -0.61 2.19 -18.80
C PHE A 209 -0.45 2.25 -20.33
N PRO A 210 -1.30 1.57 -21.13
CA PRO A 210 -1.17 1.58 -22.59
C PRO A 210 -1.35 2.98 -23.18
N LYS A 211 -0.35 3.45 -23.94
CA LYS A 211 -0.40 4.76 -24.63
C LYS A 211 -1.65 4.93 -25.50
N SER A 212 -2.11 3.86 -26.15
CA SER A 212 -3.32 3.86 -26.99
C SER A 212 -4.60 4.19 -26.21
N ARG A 213 -4.67 3.82 -24.92
CA ARG A 213 -5.82 4.07 -24.05
C ARG A 213 -5.75 5.42 -23.33
N LEU A 214 -4.61 6.12 -23.37
CA LEU A 214 -4.51 7.46 -22.74
C LEU A 214 -5.51 8.46 -23.33
N LYS A 215 -5.96 8.26 -24.58
CA LYS A 215 -7.00 9.08 -25.20
C LYS A 215 -8.31 9.07 -24.41
N GLU A 216 -8.65 7.96 -23.75
CA GLU A 216 -9.86 7.80 -22.93
C GLU A 216 -9.85 8.69 -21.68
N TYR A 217 -8.66 9.03 -21.18
CA TYR A 217 -8.46 9.80 -19.95
C TYR A 217 -7.88 11.19 -20.21
N ARG A 218 -7.65 11.57 -21.47
CA ARG A 218 -6.85 12.76 -21.82
C ARG A 218 -7.51 14.08 -21.39
N GLU A 219 -8.84 14.14 -21.37
CA GLU A 219 -9.55 15.35 -20.99
C GLU A 219 -9.21 15.77 -19.55
N GLY A 220 -8.73 17.01 -19.38
CA GLY A 220 -8.31 17.52 -18.08
C GLY A 220 -6.97 16.97 -17.56
N LEU A 221 -6.18 16.28 -18.40
CA LEU A 221 -4.78 15.92 -18.13
C LEU A 221 -3.81 16.71 -19.01
N LEU A 222 -2.56 16.82 -18.57
CA LEU A 222 -1.42 17.26 -19.39
C LEU A 222 -0.37 16.14 -19.45
N ILE A 223 -0.05 15.69 -20.66
CA ILE A 223 0.85 14.57 -20.91
C ILE A 223 2.19 15.09 -21.45
N GLY A 224 3.25 14.92 -20.66
CA GLY A 224 4.61 15.31 -20.98
C GLY A 224 5.40 14.21 -21.68
N SER A 225 6.40 14.61 -22.49
CA SER A 225 7.28 13.68 -23.20
C SER A 225 8.16 12.81 -22.29
N GLY A 226 8.27 13.15 -21.00
CA GLY A 226 9.03 12.38 -20.02
C GLY A 226 10.53 12.69 -19.99
N ASN A 227 11.27 11.83 -19.31
CA ASN A 227 12.72 11.97 -19.13
C ASN A 227 13.50 11.31 -20.29
N TRP A 228 14.79 11.00 -20.07
CA TRP A 228 15.64 10.34 -21.07
C TRP A 228 15.14 8.96 -21.55
N ASP A 229 14.26 8.32 -20.79
CA ASP A 229 13.63 7.05 -21.14
C ASP A 229 12.22 7.25 -21.71
N GLY A 230 11.82 8.50 -21.97
CA GLY A 230 10.62 8.86 -22.70
C GLY A 230 10.77 8.64 -24.20
N GLU A 231 9.64 8.47 -24.87
CA GLU A 231 9.58 8.07 -26.28
C GLU A 231 10.23 9.10 -27.20
N LEU A 232 9.97 10.39 -26.97
CA LEU A 232 10.53 11.47 -27.78
C LEU A 232 12.05 11.55 -27.65
N PHE A 233 12.58 11.49 -26.42
CA PHE A 233 14.03 11.55 -26.19
C PHE A 233 14.73 10.33 -26.79
N ARG A 234 14.15 9.14 -26.62
CA ARG A 234 14.67 7.89 -27.21
C ARG A 234 14.67 7.93 -28.74
N ALA A 235 13.64 8.49 -29.37
CA ALA A 235 13.58 8.61 -30.83
C ALA A 235 14.80 9.37 -31.40
N PHE A 236 15.33 10.36 -30.67
CA PHE A 236 16.57 11.03 -31.07
C PHE A 236 17.83 10.17 -30.86
N ILE A 237 17.91 9.39 -29.78
CA ILE A 237 19.01 8.45 -29.55
C ILE A 237 19.02 7.35 -30.63
N GLU A 238 17.84 6.89 -31.01
CA GLU A 238 17.60 5.85 -32.02
C GLU A 238 17.73 6.38 -33.46
N GLU A 239 18.02 7.69 -33.62
CA GLU A 239 18.16 8.37 -34.92
C GLU A 239 16.96 8.13 -35.87
N LYS A 240 15.73 8.17 -35.32
CA LYS A 240 14.50 8.08 -36.11
C LYS A 240 14.37 9.23 -37.12
N SER A 241 13.57 9.02 -38.17
CA SER A 241 13.37 10.06 -39.19
C SER A 241 12.67 11.29 -38.60
N GLU A 242 12.82 12.46 -39.24
CA GLU A 242 12.14 13.67 -38.79
C GLU A 242 10.61 13.51 -38.78
N GLU A 243 10.07 12.78 -39.78
CA GLU A 243 8.65 12.49 -39.89
C GLU A 243 8.14 11.66 -38.70
N GLU A 244 8.88 10.62 -38.32
CA GLU A 244 8.56 9.78 -37.16
C GLU A 244 8.63 10.58 -35.86
N ILE A 245 9.65 11.41 -35.68
CA ILE A 245 9.83 12.24 -34.49
C ILE A 245 8.68 13.25 -34.37
N LEU A 246 8.29 13.90 -35.46
CA LEU A 246 7.16 14.83 -35.47
C LEU A 246 5.85 14.12 -35.12
N GLU A 247 5.63 12.91 -35.62
CA GLU A 247 4.43 12.13 -35.29
C GLU A 247 4.40 11.73 -33.80
N ILE A 248 5.52 11.30 -33.23
CA ILE A 248 5.66 11.05 -31.79
C ILE A 248 5.38 12.34 -30.99
N ALA A 249 5.96 13.46 -31.41
CA ALA A 249 5.85 14.75 -30.74
C ALA A 249 4.42 15.32 -30.75
N LYS A 250 3.61 15.02 -31.77
CA LYS A 250 2.19 15.44 -31.82
C LYS A 250 1.37 14.89 -30.66
N PHE A 251 1.70 13.73 -30.12
CA PHE A 251 0.96 13.09 -29.04
C PHE A 251 1.04 13.83 -27.69
N TYR A 252 2.14 14.50 -27.37
CA TYR A 252 2.37 15.11 -26.05
C TYR A 252 1.85 16.55 -25.98
N ASP A 253 1.39 17.01 -24.83
CA ASP A 253 0.91 18.39 -24.64
C ASP A 253 2.06 19.39 -24.43
N PHE A 254 3.17 18.90 -23.86
CA PHE A 254 4.39 19.66 -23.64
C PHE A 254 5.61 18.75 -23.70
N PHE A 255 6.79 19.35 -23.88
CA PHE A 255 8.06 18.65 -23.96
C PHE A 255 8.94 18.95 -22.77
N GLU A 256 9.71 17.96 -22.37
CA GLU A 256 10.63 18.03 -21.26
C GLU A 256 12.06 17.88 -21.72
N ILE A 257 12.94 18.71 -21.18
CA ILE A 257 14.39 18.59 -21.30
C ILE A 257 15.02 18.47 -19.91
N GLN A 258 16.11 17.72 -19.79
CA GLN A 258 16.76 17.41 -18.52
C GLN A 258 18.15 18.07 -18.43
N PRO A 259 18.60 18.46 -17.23
CA PRO A 259 19.98 18.89 -16.99
C PRO A 259 21.00 17.91 -17.56
N LEU A 260 22.15 18.39 -18.04
CA LEU A 260 23.17 17.51 -18.61
C LEU A 260 23.70 16.52 -17.57
N SER A 261 23.80 16.95 -16.32
CA SER A 261 24.12 16.07 -15.18
C SER A 261 23.16 14.89 -15.03
N ASN A 262 21.86 15.07 -15.27
CA ASN A 262 20.87 13.98 -15.27
C ASN A 262 21.05 12.99 -16.42
N LEU A 263 21.75 13.38 -17.48
CA LEU A 263 21.90 12.61 -18.73
C LEU A 263 23.26 11.91 -18.84
N LYS A 264 24.24 12.26 -17.98
CA LYS A 264 25.61 11.72 -18.08
C LYS A 264 25.69 10.21 -18.02
N HIS A 265 24.76 9.55 -17.31
CA HIS A 265 24.72 8.08 -17.25
C HIS A 265 24.50 7.44 -18.61
N LEU A 266 23.88 8.13 -19.57
CA LEU A 266 23.71 7.64 -20.94
C LEU A 266 25.06 7.54 -21.67
N PHE A 267 25.93 8.53 -21.48
CA PHE A 267 27.30 8.50 -22.00
C PHE A 267 28.10 7.35 -21.40
N PHE A 268 28.07 7.19 -20.07
CA PHE A 268 28.78 6.09 -19.39
C PHE A 268 28.25 4.70 -19.77
N ARG A 269 26.99 4.60 -20.22
CA ARG A 269 26.38 3.37 -20.74
C ARG A 269 26.59 3.19 -22.25
N GLY A 270 27.36 4.07 -22.90
CA GLY A 270 27.65 4.01 -24.33
C GLY A 270 26.48 4.35 -25.26
N LYS A 271 25.37 4.87 -24.72
CA LYS A 271 24.15 5.21 -25.49
C LYS A 271 24.28 6.47 -26.35
N VAL A 272 25.24 7.33 -26.05
CA VAL A 272 25.57 8.54 -26.83
C VAL A 272 27.08 8.63 -27.06
N LEU A 273 27.55 9.37 -28.09
CA LEU A 273 28.99 9.44 -28.41
C LEU A 273 29.77 10.37 -27.47
N ASN A 274 29.19 11.50 -27.13
CA ASN A 274 29.81 12.51 -26.28
C ASN A 274 28.73 13.36 -25.58
N PHE A 275 29.17 14.25 -24.69
CA PHE A 275 28.27 15.17 -23.98
C PHE A 275 27.60 16.19 -24.91
N ASP A 276 28.20 16.52 -26.05
CA ASP A 276 27.63 17.48 -26.99
C ASP A 276 26.39 16.93 -27.70
N ASN A 277 26.31 15.61 -27.94
CA ASN A 277 25.06 15.00 -28.43
C ASN A 277 23.90 15.20 -27.46
N LEU A 278 24.14 15.18 -26.14
CA LEU A 278 23.07 15.41 -25.15
C LEU A 278 22.54 16.84 -25.23
N LYS A 279 23.44 17.82 -25.44
CA LYS A 279 23.07 19.22 -25.69
C LYS A 279 22.26 19.34 -26.98
N GLU A 280 22.70 18.67 -28.03
CA GLU A 280 22.05 18.67 -29.34
C GLU A 280 20.64 18.08 -29.28
N ILE A 281 20.44 16.96 -28.57
CA ILE A 281 19.11 16.37 -28.37
C ILE A 281 18.18 17.37 -27.65
N ASN A 282 18.64 17.99 -26.56
CA ASN A 282 17.85 19.01 -25.86
C ASN A 282 17.51 20.20 -26.77
N LYS A 283 18.46 20.65 -27.61
CA LYS A 283 18.21 21.71 -28.62
C LYS A 283 17.15 21.28 -29.65
N LYS A 284 17.24 20.08 -30.19
CA LYS A 284 16.26 19.55 -31.15
C LYS A 284 14.86 19.42 -30.54
N ILE A 285 14.76 18.96 -29.28
CA ILE A 285 13.47 18.94 -28.56
C ILE A 285 12.91 20.36 -28.41
N TYR A 286 13.76 21.34 -28.08
CA TYR A 286 13.37 22.74 -27.99
C TYR A 286 12.85 23.30 -29.33
N GLU A 287 13.57 23.03 -30.42
CA GLU A 287 13.19 23.44 -31.78
C GLU A 287 11.87 22.81 -32.23
N ILE A 288 11.65 21.53 -31.94
CA ILE A 288 10.37 20.86 -32.21
C ILE A 288 9.24 21.50 -31.39
N GLY A 289 9.50 21.86 -30.13
CA GLY A 289 8.59 22.65 -29.30
C GLY A 289 8.13 23.92 -29.99
N LYS A 290 9.07 24.71 -30.50
CA LYS A 290 8.78 25.93 -31.26
C LYS A 290 8.01 25.65 -32.55
N LYS A 291 8.44 24.65 -33.33
CA LYS A 291 7.81 24.25 -34.60
C LYS A 291 6.35 23.82 -34.42
N LEU A 292 6.02 23.16 -33.31
CA LEU A 292 4.68 22.67 -33.01
C LEU A 292 3.86 23.62 -32.12
N GLY A 293 4.43 24.75 -31.68
CA GLY A 293 3.77 25.67 -30.76
C GLY A 293 3.49 25.08 -29.37
N LYS A 294 4.34 24.15 -28.91
CA LYS A 294 4.20 23.46 -27.61
C LYS A 294 5.24 23.95 -26.61
N LEU A 295 4.86 23.99 -25.33
CA LEU A 295 5.77 24.39 -24.25
C LEU A 295 6.92 23.38 -24.13
N VAL A 296 8.12 23.91 -23.89
CA VAL A 296 9.32 23.13 -23.54
C VAL A 296 9.74 23.55 -22.15
N VAL A 297 9.77 22.61 -21.22
CA VAL A 297 10.07 22.87 -19.81
C VAL A 297 11.31 22.10 -19.37
N ALA A 298 12.19 22.77 -18.64
CA ALA A 298 13.34 22.14 -18.02
C ALA A 298 12.92 21.48 -16.69
N THR A 299 12.99 20.14 -16.62
CA THR A 299 12.60 19.39 -15.41
C THR A 299 13.78 18.67 -14.78
N GLY A 300 13.84 18.63 -13.46
CA GLY A 300 15.00 18.10 -12.71
C GLY A 300 14.95 16.61 -12.39
N ASN A 301 13.82 15.92 -12.65
CA ASN A 301 13.56 14.52 -12.28
C ASN A 301 14.01 14.16 -10.85
N VAL A 302 13.68 15.04 -9.89
CA VAL A 302 14.16 15.03 -8.51
C VAL A 302 13.83 13.71 -7.80
N LYS A 303 14.76 13.21 -6.98
CA LYS A 303 14.65 11.99 -6.16
C LYS A 303 15.09 12.20 -4.70
N TYR A 304 15.78 13.30 -4.41
CA TYR A 304 16.26 13.67 -3.07
C TYR A 304 16.50 15.18 -3.03
N LEU A 305 16.63 15.75 -1.82
CA LEU A 305 16.71 17.20 -1.64
C LEU A 305 18.11 17.73 -1.99
N ASP A 306 19.12 17.29 -1.25
CA ASP A 306 20.48 17.81 -1.36
C ASP A 306 21.35 16.98 -2.31
N LYS A 307 22.31 17.62 -3.00
CA LYS A 307 23.24 16.93 -3.92
C LYS A 307 23.92 15.71 -3.30
N ASN A 308 24.29 15.76 -2.02
CA ASN A 308 24.99 14.66 -1.34
C ASN A 308 24.07 13.52 -0.84
N ASP A 309 22.75 13.68 -0.91
CA ASP A 309 21.80 12.66 -0.43
C ASP A 309 21.70 11.43 -1.35
N TYR A 310 22.33 11.47 -2.53
CA TYR A 310 22.40 10.33 -3.46
C TYR A 310 23.00 9.07 -2.82
N ILE A 311 23.89 9.22 -1.84
CA ILE A 311 24.48 8.09 -1.10
C ILE A 311 23.42 7.29 -0.33
N PHE A 312 22.40 7.95 0.21
CA PHE A 312 21.30 7.30 0.93
C PHE A 312 20.39 6.57 -0.05
N ARG A 313 20.12 7.19 -1.21
CA ARG A 313 19.41 6.53 -2.31
C ARG A 313 20.16 5.30 -2.81
N ASN A 314 21.48 5.37 -2.95
CA ASN A 314 22.31 4.24 -3.36
C ASN A 314 22.16 3.05 -2.41
N VAL A 315 22.19 3.29 -1.10
CA VAL A 315 21.96 2.24 -0.08
C VAL A 315 20.59 1.57 -0.26
N ILE A 316 19.54 2.36 -0.52
CA ILE A 316 18.18 1.84 -0.76
C ILE A 316 18.13 0.98 -2.03
N LEU A 317 18.67 1.50 -3.14
CA LEU A 317 18.70 0.80 -4.42
C LEU A 317 19.51 -0.50 -4.33
N TYR A 318 20.61 -0.47 -3.58
CA TYR A 318 21.47 -1.61 -3.31
C TYR A 318 20.75 -2.69 -2.49
N GLY A 319 20.04 -2.29 -1.43
CA GLY A 319 19.19 -3.19 -0.64
C GLY A 319 18.08 -3.85 -1.46
N GLN A 320 17.67 -3.23 -2.57
CA GLN A 320 16.73 -3.79 -3.55
C GLN A 320 17.40 -4.62 -4.67
N GLY A 321 18.71 -4.89 -4.56
CA GLY A 321 19.48 -5.68 -5.53
C GLY A 321 19.89 -4.93 -6.79
N ARG A 322 19.74 -3.59 -6.84
CA ARG A 322 20.22 -2.80 -7.98
C ARG A 322 21.69 -2.46 -7.80
N LYS A 323 22.50 -2.76 -8.83
CA LYS A 323 23.94 -2.49 -8.86
C LYS A 323 24.32 -1.19 -9.57
N ASN A 324 23.42 -0.64 -10.37
CA ASN A 324 23.64 0.62 -11.09
C ASN A 324 23.33 1.80 -10.18
N LEU A 325 24.37 2.33 -9.55
CA LEU A 325 24.31 3.38 -8.53
C LEU A 325 24.79 4.73 -9.08
N GLU A 326 24.37 5.83 -8.44
CA GLU A 326 24.84 7.18 -8.76
C GLU A 326 26.26 7.41 -8.25
N LYS A 327 27.10 8.09 -9.04
CA LYS A 327 28.49 8.43 -8.67
C LYS A 327 28.64 9.87 -8.19
N GLU A 328 27.87 10.79 -8.76
CA GLU A 328 27.83 12.21 -8.41
C GLU A 328 26.35 12.62 -8.42
N GLY A 329 25.84 13.10 -7.28
CA GLY A 329 24.40 13.32 -7.10
C GLY A 329 23.78 14.12 -8.23
N SER A 330 22.96 13.43 -9.04
CA SER A 330 22.40 13.96 -10.28
C SER A 330 20.94 14.36 -10.11
N PHE A 331 20.17 13.68 -9.27
CA PHE A 331 18.73 13.88 -9.15
C PHE A 331 18.31 14.65 -7.89
N TYR A 332 19.10 15.66 -7.50
CA TYR A 332 18.78 16.54 -6.38
C TYR A 332 17.84 17.69 -6.77
N TYR A 333 17.27 18.35 -5.77
CA TYR A 333 16.40 19.50 -6.01
C TYR A 333 17.23 20.75 -6.28
N ARG A 334 17.44 21.06 -7.56
CA ARG A 334 18.23 22.23 -8.00
C ARG A 334 17.49 23.53 -7.75
N THR A 335 18.27 24.56 -7.42
CA THR A 335 17.83 25.95 -7.47
C THR A 335 17.64 26.42 -8.90
N THR A 336 16.88 27.51 -9.09
CA THR A 336 16.69 28.13 -10.41
C THR A 336 18.02 28.54 -11.06
N ASN A 337 18.99 29.03 -10.27
CA ASN A 337 20.30 29.43 -10.79
C ASN A 337 21.11 28.24 -11.30
N GLU A 338 21.14 27.13 -10.54
CA GLU A 338 21.80 25.89 -11.00
C GLU A 338 21.13 25.33 -12.25
N MET A 339 19.80 25.43 -12.35
CA MET A 339 19.09 25.06 -13.58
C MET A 339 19.49 25.95 -14.75
N LEU A 340 19.53 27.27 -14.59
CA LEU A 340 19.97 28.19 -15.65
C LEU A 340 21.41 27.90 -16.10
N GLU A 341 22.31 27.54 -15.18
CA GLU A 341 23.68 27.14 -15.49
C GLU A 341 23.71 25.84 -16.31
N GLU A 342 22.97 24.81 -15.90
CA GLU A 342 22.87 23.52 -16.61
C GLU A 342 22.34 23.68 -18.04
N PHE A 343 21.50 24.68 -18.32
CA PHE A 343 20.92 24.96 -19.64
C PHE A 343 21.58 26.13 -20.40
N SER A 344 22.67 26.69 -19.87
CA SER A 344 23.36 27.86 -20.46
C SER A 344 23.79 27.68 -21.93
N TYR A 345 24.02 26.43 -22.36
CA TYR A 345 24.39 26.09 -23.74
C TYR A 345 23.28 26.33 -24.79
N LEU A 346 22.05 26.62 -24.35
CA LEU A 346 20.95 27.02 -25.24
C LEU A 346 21.04 28.49 -25.66
N GLY A 347 21.69 29.34 -24.85
CA GLY A 347 21.56 30.79 -24.95
C GLY A 347 20.81 31.35 -23.73
N LYS A 348 21.09 32.61 -23.36
CA LYS A 348 20.55 33.22 -22.12
C LYS A 348 19.03 33.34 -22.16
N GLU A 349 18.47 33.69 -23.32
CA GLU A 349 17.03 33.90 -23.49
C GLU A 349 16.29 32.58 -23.48
N GLU A 350 16.77 31.60 -24.23
CA GLU A 350 16.18 30.26 -24.35
C GLU A 350 16.29 29.48 -23.04
N ALA A 351 17.43 29.58 -22.33
CA ALA A 351 17.58 28.99 -21.01
C ALA A 351 16.58 29.60 -20.00
N TYR A 352 16.43 30.93 -19.98
CA TYR A 352 15.43 31.58 -19.14
C TYR A 352 14.00 31.18 -19.52
N GLU A 353 13.73 31.03 -20.82
CA GLU A 353 12.44 30.60 -21.33
C GLU A 353 12.06 29.22 -20.77
N VAL A 354 12.91 28.20 -20.95
CA VAL A 354 12.58 26.82 -20.56
C VAL A 354 12.67 26.56 -19.06
N VAL A 355 13.52 27.30 -18.33
CA VAL A 355 13.72 27.11 -16.88
C VAL A 355 12.72 27.91 -16.05
N VAL A 356 12.38 29.13 -16.48
CA VAL A 356 11.58 30.07 -15.66
C VAL A 356 10.24 30.40 -16.33
N LYS A 357 10.26 30.92 -17.57
CA LYS A 357 9.04 31.43 -18.19
C LYS A 357 8.01 30.31 -18.42
N ASN A 358 8.43 29.25 -19.11
CA ASN A 358 7.55 28.14 -19.48
C ASN A 358 7.11 27.33 -18.26
N THR A 359 7.96 27.20 -17.23
CA THR A 359 7.58 26.50 -15.99
C THR A 359 6.54 27.28 -15.19
N ASN A 360 6.61 28.61 -15.15
CA ASN A 360 5.55 29.46 -14.56
C ASN A 360 4.26 29.38 -15.37
N ILE A 361 4.33 29.50 -16.70
CA ILE A 361 3.16 29.33 -17.58
C ILE A 361 2.52 27.95 -17.34
N PHE A 362 3.33 26.89 -17.29
CA PHE A 362 2.86 25.54 -17.03
C PHE A 362 2.15 25.43 -15.68
N LYS A 363 2.71 26.02 -14.61
CA LYS A 363 2.10 26.04 -13.28
C LYS A 363 0.77 26.80 -13.27
N ASP A 364 0.66 27.90 -14.01
CA ASP A 364 -0.58 28.67 -14.12
C ASP A 364 -1.65 27.99 -15.00
N MET A 365 -1.30 26.91 -15.72
CA MET A 365 -2.28 26.07 -16.43
C MET A 365 -3.00 25.05 -15.53
N LEU A 366 -2.51 24.83 -14.31
CA LEU A 366 -3.03 23.80 -13.39
C LEU A 366 -4.00 24.41 -12.38
N ASP A 367 -5.12 23.75 -12.14
CA ASP A 367 -6.04 24.10 -11.06
C ASP A 367 -5.45 23.71 -9.69
N ASP A 368 -5.97 24.32 -8.62
CA ASP A 368 -5.71 23.86 -7.25
C ASP A 368 -6.47 22.56 -6.98
N ILE A 369 -5.79 21.42 -7.21
CA ILE A 369 -6.37 20.08 -7.04
C ILE A 369 -6.38 19.69 -5.56
N LEU A 370 -7.56 19.39 -5.02
CA LEU A 370 -7.72 18.78 -3.71
C LEU A 370 -7.74 17.24 -3.86
N PRO A 371 -6.64 16.50 -3.58
CA PRO A 371 -6.55 15.08 -3.89
C PRO A 371 -7.51 14.20 -3.06
N ILE A 372 -7.91 14.67 -1.89
CA ILE A 372 -8.83 13.96 -1.00
C ILE A 372 -9.91 14.97 -0.59
N PRO A 373 -11.20 14.70 -0.89
CA PRO A 373 -12.27 15.65 -0.60
C PRO A 373 -12.36 15.93 0.91
N ASN A 374 -12.84 17.12 1.25
CA ASN A 374 -13.15 17.49 2.63
C ASN A 374 -14.52 16.95 3.05
N GLY A 375 -14.71 16.79 4.37
CA GLY A 375 -15.96 16.28 4.94
C GLY A 375 -15.94 14.76 5.15
N THR A 376 -17.09 14.25 5.60
CA THR A 376 -17.36 12.83 5.88
C THR A 376 -18.51 12.39 5.00
N PHE A 377 -18.37 11.24 4.37
CA PHE A 377 -19.31 10.68 3.40
C PHE A 377 -19.77 9.30 3.92
N PRO A 378 -20.76 9.25 4.83
CA PRO A 378 -21.25 8.00 5.37
C PRO A 378 -22.11 7.22 4.35
N PRO A 379 -22.18 5.89 4.46
CA PRO A 379 -23.14 5.11 3.68
C PRO A 379 -24.57 5.40 4.15
N PHE A 380 -25.52 5.24 3.24
CA PHE A 380 -26.95 5.38 3.52
C PHE A 380 -27.67 4.05 3.27
N ILE A 381 -28.52 3.65 4.21
CA ILE A 381 -29.45 2.52 4.10
C ILE A 381 -30.83 3.06 4.46
N GLU A 382 -31.78 2.93 3.53
CA GLU A 382 -33.16 3.38 3.74
C GLU A 382 -33.80 2.60 4.91
N GLY A 383 -34.47 3.33 5.82
CA GLY A 383 -35.13 2.74 6.99
C GLY A 383 -34.23 2.35 8.17
N ALA A 384 -32.91 2.55 8.08
CA ALA A 384 -31.96 2.13 9.13
C ALA A 384 -32.25 2.74 10.52
N ASP A 385 -32.71 3.99 10.57
CA ASP A 385 -33.02 4.70 11.82
C ASP A 385 -34.19 4.05 12.56
N GLU A 386 -35.27 3.74 11.81
CA GLU A 386 -36.49 3.12 12.32
C GLU A 386 -36.25 1.66 12.70
N GLU A 387 -35.49 0.93 11.87
CA GLU A 387 -35.09 -0.45 12.11
C GLU A 387 -34.25 -0.56 13.39
N LEU A 388 -33.24 0.32 13.58
CA LEU A 388 -32.37 0.31 14.75
C LEU A 388 -33.18 0.56 16.02
N ARG A 389 -34.03 1.59 16.00
CA ARG A 389 -34.91 1.91 17.12
C ARG A 389 -35.79 0.72 17.47
N LYS A 390 -36.44 0.11 16.47
CA LYS A 390 -37.29 -1.06 16.69
C LYS A 390 -36.52 -2.22 17.33
N ILE A 391 -35.37 -2.60 16.79
CA ILE A 391 -34.53 -3.70 17.31
C ILE A 391 -34.17 -3.45 18.77
N CYS A 392 -33.69 -2.24 19.08
CA CYS A 392 -33.26 -1.92 20.44
C CYS A 392 -34.41 -1.96 21.44
N TYR A 393 -35.58 -1.39 21.10
CA TYR A 393 -36.75 -1.41 21.98
C TYR A 393 -37.31 -2.82 22.16
N ASP A 394 -37.42 -3.60 21.07
CA ASP A 394 -37.90 -4.99 21.13
C ASP A 394 -36.98 -5.82 22.05
N LYS A 395 -35.66 -5.66 21.93
CA LYS A 395 -34.69 -6.35 22.80
C LYS A 395 -34.77 -5.87 24.25
N ALA A 396 -34.81 -4.55 24.49
CA ALA A 396 -34.94 -4.00 25.84
C ALA A 396 -36.20 -4.54 26.55
N LYS A 397 -37.34 -4.57 25.85
CA LYS A 397 -38.59 -5.12 26.39
C LYS A 397 -38.50 -6.61 26.71
N SER A 398 -37.78 -7.38 25.90
CA SER A 398 -37.55 -8.81 26.18
C SER A 398 -36.77 -9.08 27.47
N ILE A 399 -35.97 -8.11 27.92
CA ILE A 399 -35.10 -8.20 29.11
C ILE A 399 -35.77 -7.55 30.33
N TYR A 400 -36.25 -6.31 30.19
CA TYR A 400 -36.76 -5.48 31.29
C TYR A 400 -38.30 -5.40 31.35
N GLY A 401 -39.01 -6.08 30.45
CA GLY A 401 -40.47 -6.11 30.39
C GLY A 401 -41.09 -5.06 29.45
N GLU A 402 -42.39 -5.19 29.16
CA GLU A 402 -43.11 -4.30 28.23
C GLU A 402 -43.10 -2.82 28.65
N HIS A 403 -43.15 -2.58 29.97
CA HIS A 403 -43.02 -1.25 30.56
C HIS A 403 -41.60 -1.07 31.06
N LEU A 404 -40.76 -0.43 30.26
CA LEU A 404 -39.35 -0.24 30.58
C LEU A 404 -39.19 0.61 31.86
N PRO A 405 -38.24 0.25 32.75
CA PRO A 405 -37.83 1.13 33.83
C PRO A 405 -37.33 2.47 33.27
N LYS A 406 -37.65 3.56 33.95
CA LYS A 406 -37.31 4.92 33.49
C LYS A 406 -35.82 5.10 33.16
N ILE A 407 -34.92 4.50 33.95
CA ILE A 407 -33.47 4.55 33.69
C ILE A 407 -33.07 3.90 32.35
N VAL A 408 -33.76 2.84 31.96
CA VAL A 408 -33.53 2.12 30.69
C VAL A 408 -34.08 2.93 29.52
N GLU A 409 -35.31 3.44 29.65
CA GLU A 409 -35.97 4.25 28.63
C GLU A 409 -35.20 5.57 28.38
N ASP A 410 -34.86 6.31 29.45
CA ASP A 410 -34.11 7.57 29.36
C ASP A 410 -32.73 7.36 28.74
N ARG A 411 -32.03 6.26 29.09
CA ARG A 411 -30.73 5.92 28.50
C ARG A 411 -30.88 5.63 27.01
N LEU A 412 -31.86 4.80 26.64
CA LEU A 412 -32.03 4.35 25.26
C LEU A 412 -32.47 5.48 24.33
N GLU A 413 -33.41 6.34 24.74
CA GLU A 413 -33.82 7.52 23.96
C GLU A 413 -32.67 8.49 23.75
N ARG A 414 -31.89 8.77 24.81
CA ARG A 414 -30.74 9.68 24.72
C ARG A 414 -29.70 9.16 23.74
N GLU A 415 -29.36 7.88 23.81
CA GLU A 415 -28.37 7.29 22.91
C GLU A 415 -28.87 7.21 21.47
N LEU A 416 -30.07 6.65 21.23
CA LEU A 416 -30.65 6.55 19.89
C LEU A 416 -30.84 7.91 19.24
N GLY A 417 -31.29 8.92 20.02
CA GLY A 417 -31.41 10.29 19.55
C GLY A 417 -30.08 10.86 19.06
N SER A 418 -28.98 10.61 19.80
CA SER A 418 -27.63 11.03 19.38
C SER A 418 -27.12 10.26 18.16
N ILE A 419 -27.28 8.93 18.14
CA ILE A 419 -26.82 8.06 17.04
C ILE A 419 -27.52 8.43 15.73
N ILE A 420 -28.85 8.57 15.76
CA ILE A 420 -29.67 8.88 14.57
C ILE A 420 -29.39 10.31 14.09
N LYS A 421 -29.38 11.29 14.99
CA LYS A 421 -29.14 12.71 14.64
C LYS A 421 -27.78 12.91 13.94
N ASN A 422 -26.77 12.12 14.33
CA ASN A 422 -25.44 12.19 13.74
C ASN A 422 -25.24 11.21 12.56
N GLY A 423 -26.28 10.50 12.11
CA GLY A 423 -26.23 9.63 10.93
C GLY A 423 -25.48 8.32 11.13
N TYR A 424 -25.31 7.86 12.36
CA TYR A 424 -24.55 6.65 12.69
C TYR A 424 -25.40 5.37 12.80
N ALA A 425 -26.73 5.46 12.64
CA ALA A 425 -27.62 4.30 12.75
C ALA A 425 -27.27 3.20 11.74
N VAL A 426 -26.86 3.60 10.53
CA VAL A 426 -26.38 2.68 9.49
C VAL A 426 -25.22 1.81 10.00
N LEU A 427 -24.30 2.37 10.79
CA LEU A 427 -23.16 1.63 11.35
C LEU A 427 -23.60 0.52 12.30
N TYR A 428 -24.58 0.84 13.14
CA TYR A 428 -25.13 -0.10 14.10
C TYR A 428 -25.85 -1.24 13.39
N ILE A 429 -26.67 -0.94 12.38
CA ILE A 429 -27.35 -1.95 11.58
C ILE A 429 -26.36 -2.88 10.89
N ILE A 430 -25.26 -2.35 10.34
CA ILE A 430 -24.24 -3.17 9.70
C ILE A 430 -23.55 -4.09 10.70
N ALA A 431 -23.09 -3.52 11.81
CA ALA A 431 -22.43 -4.28 12.87
C ALA A 431 -23.35 -5.38 13.41
N GLN A 432 -24.63 -5.07 13.61
CA GLN A 432 -25.64 -6.03 14.03
C GLN A 432 -25.81 -7.17 13.02
N LYS A 433 -25.95 -6.87 11.72
CA LYS A 433 -26.06 -7.90 10.67
C LYS A 433 -24.83 -8.80 10.62
N LEU A 434 -23.63 -8.24 10.80
CA LEU A 434 -22.38 -8.99 10.83
C LEU A 434 -22.29 -9.91 12.05
N VAL A 435 -22.63 -9.40 13.24
CA VAL A 435 -22.62 -10.18 14.49
C VAL A 435 -23.63 -11.31 14.44
N TRP A 436 -24.86 -11.03 14.00
CA TRP A 436 -25.92 -12.05 13.92
C TRP A 436 -25.57 -13.12 12.91
N ARG A 437 -25.04 -12.74 11.75
CA ARG A 437 -24.59 -13.71 10.75
C ARG A 437 -23.50 -14.64 11.29
N SER A 438 -22.53 -14.09 12.02
CA SER A 438 -21.47 -14.87 12.66
C SER A 438 -22.02 -15.83 13.71
N ASN A 439 -22.92 -15.35 14.58
CA ASN A 439 -23.55 -16.15 15.62
C ASN A 439 -24.42 -17.28 15.03
N ASP A 440 -25.19 -17.01 13.97
CA ASP A 440 -26.00 -18.00 13.26
C ASP A 440 -25.14 -19.10 12.62
N ASP A 441 -23.96 -18.73 12.12
CA ASP A 441 -22.95 -19.67 11.59
C ASP A 441 -22.16 -20.36 12.73
N GLY A 442 -22.49 -20.09 14.00
CA GLY A 442 -21.94 -20.71 15.19
C GLY A 442 -20.69 -20.04 15.77
N TYR A 443 -20.24 -18.92 15.21
CA TYR A 443 -19.05 -18.21 15.68
C TYR A 443 -19.44 -17.01 16.54
N LEU A 444 -19.21 -17.11 17.85
CA LEU A 444 -19.30 -15.97 18.75
C LEU A 444 -18.38 -14.84 18.25
N VAL A 445 -18.82 -13.59 18.35
CA VAL A 445 -17.94 -12.44 18.10
C VAL A 445 -17.69 -11.69 19.41
N GLY A 446 -16.42 -11.50 19.71
CA GLY A 446 -15.98 -10.80 20.91
C GLY A 446 -16.18 -9.30 20.78
N SER A 447 -16.74 -8.71 21.84
CA SER A 447 -16.89 -7.25 21.95
C SER A 447 -15.52 -6.56 22.08
N ARG A 448 -15.33 -5.40 21.44
CA ARG A 448 -14.08 -4.63 21.52
C ARG A 448 -14.32 -3.12 21.40
N GLY A 449 -13.39 -2.35 21.95
CA GLY A 449 -13.34 -0.90 21.74
C GLY A 449 -14.38 -0.13 22.56
N SER A 450 -14.71 1.09 22.15
CA SER A 450 -15.64 1.95 22.89
C SER A 450 -17.11 1.57 22.73
N VAL A 451 -17.48 0.70 21.79
CA VAL A 451 -18.90 0.40 21.51
C VAL A 451 -19.61 -0.22 22.72
N GLY A 452 -18.88 -0.89 23.61
CA GLY A 452 -19.39 -1.40 24.89
C GLY A 452 -19.93 -0.34 25.85
N SER A 453 -19.67 0.95 25.61
CA SER A 453 -20.27 2.05 26.38
C SER A 453 -21.66 2.48 25.90
N SER A 454 -22.13 1.95 24.76
CA SER A 454 -23.46 2.22 24.22
C SER A 454 -24.46 1.13 24.62
N PHE A 455 -25.49 1.52 25.38
CA PHE A 455 -26.61 0.67 25.71
C PHE A 455 -27.43 0.32 24.46
N ALA A 456 -27.54 1.23 23.50
CA ALA A 456 -28.15 0.93 22.21
C ALA A 456 -27.39 -0.18 21.46
N ALA A 457 -26.06 -0.24 21.56
CA ALA A 457 -25.28 -1.33 20.97
C ALA A 457 -25.53 -2.67 21.68
N THR A 458 -25.67 -2.66 23.01
CA THR A 458 -26.07 -3.86 23.79
C THR A 458 -27.43 -4.36 23.33
N MET A 459 -28.42 -3.46 23.18
CA MET A 459 -29.78 -3.83 22.76
C MET A 459 -29.87 -4.21 21.28
N ALA A 460 -28.98 -3.71 20.43
CA ALA A 460 -28.84 -4.17 19.05
C ALA A 460 -28.14 -5.54 18.94
N GLY A 461 -27.57 -6.06 20.03
CA GLY A 461 -26.81 -7.30 20.04
C GLY A 461 -25.46 -7.17 19.33
N ILE A 462 -24.85 -5.98 19.35
CA ILE A 462 -23.53 -5.71 18.78
C ILE A 462 -22.42 -5.98 19.81
N THR A 463 -22.73 -5.79 21.10
CA THR A 463 -21.82 -5.97 22.23
C THR A 463 -22.54 -6.69 23.37
N GLU A 464 -21.79 -7.50 24.11
CA GLU A 464 -22.27 -8.21 25.31
C GLU A 464 -22.14 -7.36 26.57
N VAL A 465 -21.33 -6.29 26.52
CA VAL A 465 -21.16 -5.34 27.63
C VAL A 465 -22.43 -4.51 27.83
N ASN A 466 -22.99 -4.53 29.03
CA ASN A 466 -24.11 -3.67 29.43
C ASN A 466 -23.62 -2.46 30.23
N PRO A 467 -23.71 -1.23 29.69
CA PRO A 467 -23.12 -0.05 30.31
C PRO A 467 -24.01 0.62 31.37
N LEU A 468 -25.18 0.07 31.70
CA LEU A 468 -26.00 0.60 32.78
C LEU A 468 -25.32 0.45 34.15
N ILE A 469 -25.80 1.18 35.14
CA ILE A 469 -25.38 1.01 36.54
C ILE A 469 -25.68 -0.43 37.01
N PRO A 470 -24.97 -0.95 38.03
CA PRO A 470 -25.21 -2.29 38.57
C PRO A 470 -26.68 -2.55 38.91
N HIS A 471 -27.21 -3.67 38.44
CA HIS A 471 -28.62 -4.00 38.61
C HIS A 471 -28.89 -5.51 38.58
N TYR A 472 -30.02 -5.89 39.16
CA TYR A 472 -30.58 -7.24 39.08
C TYR A 472 -31.70 -7.30 38.06
N ILE A 473 -31.81 -8.40 37.33
CA ILE A 473 -32.91 -8.67 36.39
C ILE A 473 -33.46 -10.06 36.66
N CYS A 474 -34.78 -10.18 36.85
CA CYS A 474 -35.41 -11.48 36.92
C CYS A 474 -35.62 -12.07 35.51
N PRO A 475 -35.05 -13.25 35.19
CA PRO A 475 -35.20 -13.82 33.85
C PRO A 475 -36.66 -14.20 33.51
N LYS A 476 -37.51 -14.44 34.52
CA LYS A 476 -38.91 -14.87 34.36
C LYS A 476 -39.91 -13.72 34.35
N CYS A 477 -40.05 -12.98 35.46
CA CYS A 477 -41.07 -11.93 35.56
C CYS A 477 -40.59 -10.56 35.08
N LYS A 478 -39.32 -10.43 34.70
CA LYS A 478 -38.70 -9.19 34.19
C LYS A 478 -38.58 -8.04 35.20
N HIS A 479 -38.91 -8.30 36.47
CA HIS A 479 -38.63 -7.36 37.58
C HIS A 479 -37.14 -7.02 37.62
N SER A 480 -36.83 -5.73 37.76
CA SER A 480 -35.45 -5.21 37.75
C SER A 480 -35.21 -4.20 38.87
N GLU A 481 -34.01 -4.23 39.46
CA GLU A 481 -33.61 -3.35 40.56
C GLU A 481 -32.23 -2.75 40.28
N PHE A 482 -32.13 -1.41 40.29
CA PHE A 482 -30.90 -0.68 39.99
C PHE A 482 -30.30 -0.10 41.28
N HIS A 483 -28.98 -0.28 41.46
CA HIS A 483 -28.30 -0.03 42.72
C HIS A 483 -27.14 0.96 42.56
N GLU A 484 -27.37 2.23 42.90
CA GLU A 484 -26.36 3.29 42.84
C GLU A 484 -25.24 3.10 43.87
N GLU A 485 -25.48 2.38 44.96
CA GLU A 485 -24.47 2.10 45.99
C GLU A 485 -23.30 1.25 45.48
N TYR A 486 -23.47 0.56 44.34
CA TYR A 486 -22.42 -0.19 43.66
C TYR A 486 -21.82 0.57 42.45
N SER A 487 -22.18 1.84 42.22
CA SER A 487 -21.62 2.65 41.12
C SER A 487 -20.08 2.63 41.11
N GLY A 488 -19.50 2.55 39.91
CA GLY A 488 -18.07 2.34 39.68
C GLY A 488 -17.59 0.90 39.87
N GLN A 489 -18.50 -0.06 40.05
CA GLN A 489 -18.25 -1.51 40.05
C GLN A 489 -19.11 -2.21 39.00
N SER A 490 -18.76 -3.46 38.70
CA SER A 490 -19.56 -4.37 37.89
C SER A 490 -20.67 -5.00 38.73
N GLY A 491 -21.89 -5.05 38.20
CA GLY A 491 -23.02 -5.72 38.82
C GLY A 491 -22.78 -7.20 39.05
N VAL A 492 -21.91 -7.83 38.27
CA VAL A 492 -21.45 -9.22 38.48
C VAL A 492 -20.90 -9.44 39.89
N ASP A 493 -20.27 -8.43 40.48
CA ASP A 493 -19.67 -8.53 41.83
C ASP A 493 -20.70 -8.44 42.96
N MET A 494 -21.98 -8.17 42.64
CA MET A 494 -23.05 -8.15 43.62
C MET A 494 -23.38 -9.57 44.14
N PRO A 495 -23.87 -9.69 45.38
CA PRO A 495 -24.25 -11.00 45.93
C PRO A 495 -25.43 -11.63 45.17
N ASP A 496 -25.55 -12.95 45.19
CA ASP A 496 -26.72 -13.61 44.62
C ASP A 496 -28.00 -13.21 45.35
N LYS A 497 -29.07 -13.03 44.58
CA LYS A 497 -30.37 -12.56 45.09
C LYS A 497 -31.52 -13.26 44.41
N GLU A 498 -32.53 -13.64 45.19
CA GLU A 498 -33.80 -14.12 44.67
C GLU A 498 -34.74 -12.96 44.33
N CYS A 499 -35.47 -13.10 43.21
CA CYS A 499 -36.48 -12.14 42.81
C CYS A 499 -37.55 -11.98 43.90
N PRO A 500 -37.86 -10.74 44.33
CA PRO A 500 -38.86 -10.53 45.37
C PRO A 500 -40.26 -11.01 44.96
N GLU A 501 -40.58 -10.97 43.66
CA GLU A 501 -41.89 -11.32 43.12
C GLU A 501 -42.07 -12.82 42.86
N CYS A 502 -41.10 -13.47 42.21
CA CYS A 502 -41.25 -14.86 41.76
C CYS A 502 -40.24 -15.86 42.34
N LYS A 503 -39.35 -15.42 43.23
CA LYS A 503 -38.36 -16.23 43.97
C LYS A 503 -37.33 -16.98 43.11
N ILE A 504 -37.20 -16.62 41.84
CA ILE A 504 -36.14 -17.12 40.97
C ILE A 504 -34.89 -16.29 41.14
N ASN A 505 -33.71 -16.94 41.13
CA ASN A 505 -32.42 -16.25 41.15
C ASN A 505 -32.34 -15.21 40.04
N MET A 506 -32.00 -13.99 40.42
CA MET A 506 -31.86 -12.87 39.49
C MET A 506 -30.50 -12.91 38.81
N ILE A 507 -30.47 -12.44 37.57
CA ILE A 507 -29.25 -12.17 36.82
C ILE A 507 -28.66 -10.85 37.32
N LYS A 508 -27.34 -10.77 37.34
CA LYS A 508 -26.55 -9.61 37.76
C LYS A 508 -25.88 -9.00 36.54
N ASP A 509 -26.04 -7.70 36.34
CA ASP A 509 -25.49 -7.03 35.15
C ASP A 509 -25.22 -5.54 35.40
N GLY A 510 -24.62 -4.86 34.43
CA GLY A 510 -24.31 -3.43 34.45
C GLY A 510 -22.89 -3.12 34.90
N HIS A 511 -22.14 -2.38 34.09
CA HIS A 511 -20.74 -2.04 34.34
C HIS A 511 -20.48 -0.53 34.51
N ASP A 512 -21.54 0.27 34.57
CA ASP A 512 -21.51 1.73 34.83
C ASP A 512 -20.57 2.49 33.88
N ILE A 513 -20.81 2.35 32.57
CA ILE A 513 -19.96 2.93 31.53
C ILE A 513 -20.68 4.12 30.85
N PRO A 514 -20.07 5.32 30.82
CA PRO A 514 -20.68 6.49 30.21
C PRO A 514 -20.66 6.43 28.68
N PHE A 515 -21.81 6.68 28.05
CA PHE A 515 -21.99 6.67 26.59
C PHE A 515 -21.07 7.64 25.85
N GLU A 516 -20.72 8.75 26.50
CA GLU A 516 -19.94 9.84 25.95
C GLU A 516 -18.49 9.41 25.64
N VAL A 517 -18.04 8.27 26.18
CA VAL A 517 -16.77 7.66 25.78
C VAL A 517 -16.81 7.15 24.34
N PHE A 518 -18.00 6.77 23.83
CA PHE A 518 -18.18 6.36 22.44
C PHE A 518 -18.25 7.57 21.50
N LEU A 519 -19.22 8.46 21.68
CA LEU A 519 -19.57 9.51 20.72
C LEU A 519 -19.24 10.95 21.16
N GLY A 520 -18.65 11.13 22.35
CA GLY A 520 -18.53 12.46 22.96
C GLY A 520 -19.89 12.97 23.45
N PHE A 521 -19.94 14.27 23.78
CA PHE A 521 -21.17 14.89 24.29
C PHE A 521 -22.07 15.41 23.15
N ASP A 522 -21.47 15.87 22.04
CA ASP A 522 -22.20 16.49 20.92
C ASP A 522 -22.16 15.66 19.63
N GLY A 523 -21.66 14.41 19.68
CA GLY A 523 -21.36 13.64 18.46
C GLY A 523 -20.09 14.12 17.75
N ASP A 524 -19.23 14.84 18.46
CA ASP A 524 -17.97 15.43 17.97
C ASP A 524 -16.86 14.40 17.76
N LYS A 525 -17.11 13.15 18.16
CA LYS A 525 -16.22 12.01 17.92
C LYS A 525 -16.86 11.04 16.92
N GLU A 526 -16.12 10.69 15.88
CA GLU A 526 -16.47 9.62 14.95
C GLU A 526 -16.44 8.26 15.68
N PRO A 527 -17.52 7.45 15.61
CA PRO A 527 -17.58 6.16 16.27
C PRO A 527 -16.71 5.12 15.55
N ASP A 528 -16.01 4.29 16.32
CA ASP A 528 -15.26 3.14 15.84
C ASP A 528 -15.92 1.88 16.42
N ILE A 529 -16.53 1.07 15.56
CA ILE A 529 -17.14 -0.22 15.96
C ILE A 529 -16.14 -1.32 15.63
N ASP A 530 -15.48 -1.81 16.68
CA ASP A 530 -14.51 -2.88 16.61
C ASP A 530 -15.18 -4.22 16.93
N LEU A 531 -15.05 -5.19 16.02
CA LEU A 531 -15.60 -6.54 16.21
C LEU A 531 -14.49 -7.58 16.08
N ASN A 532 -14.32 -8.42 17.10
CA ASN A 532 -13.38 -9.53 17.08
C ASN A 532 -14.10 -10.81 16.62
N PHE A 533 -13.91 -11.18 15.36
CA PHE A 533 -14.37 -12.46 14.82
C PHE A 533 -13.34 -13.56 15.08
N ALA A 534 -13.81 -14.82 15.06
CA ALA A 534 -12.93 -15.97 14.97
C ALA A 534 -11.99 -15.82 13.76
N GLY A 535 -10.69 -16.06 13.96
CA GLY A 535 -9.67 -15.86 12.92
C GLY A 535 -9.97 -16.62 11.63
N GLU A 536 -10.51 -17.83 11.74
CA GLU A 536 -10.93 -18.67 10.61
C GLU A 536 -12.21 -18.18 9.90
N TYR A 537 -13.07 -17.42 10.59
CA TYR A 537 -14.33 -16.91 10.06
C TYR A 537 -14.22 -15.49 9.50
N GLN A 538 -13.12 -14.79 9.81
CA GLN A 538 -12.89 -13.40 9.42
C GLN A 538 -13.12 -13.14 7.91
N SER A 539 -12.61 -14.03 7.06
CA SER A 539 -12.74 -13.92 5.60
C SER A 539 -14.19 -14.03 5.12
N THR A 540 -15.02 -14.84 5.78
CA THR A 540 -16.45 -14.98 5.51
C THR A 540 -17.19 -13.68 5.85
N CYS A 541 -16.88 -13.06 6.99
CA CYS A 541 -17.45 -11.74 7.35
C CYS A 541 -17.13 -10.67 6.32
N HIS A 542 -15.90 -10.66 5.79
CA HIS A 542 -15.52 -9.71 4.75
C HIS A 542 -16.33 -9.92 3.47
N LYS A 543 -16.51 -11.17 3.03
CA LYS A 543 -17.37 -11.47 1.87
C LYS A 543 -18.82 -11.06 2.11
N TYR A 544 -19.34 -11.25 3.32
CA TYR A 544 -20.67 -10.81 3.67
C TYR A 544 -20.85 -9.29 3.59
N THR A 545 -19.80 -8.50 3.89
CA THR A 545 -19.87 -7.04 3.63
C THR A 545 -20.04 -6.71 2.14
N GLU A 546 -19.46 -7.49 1.23
CA GLU A 546 -19.66 -7.32 -0.21
C GLU A 546 -21.08 -7.68 -0.65
N GLU A 547 -21.73 -8.65 0.02
CA GLU A 547 -23.15 -8.97 -0.21
C GLU A 547 -24.08 -7.84 0.27
N LEU A 548 -23.75 -7.20 1.40
CA LEU A 548 -24.53 -6.09 1.95
C LEU A 548 -24.43 -4.80 1.14
N PHE A 549 -23.26 -4.49 0.58
CA PHE A 549 -22.96 -3.19 -0.05
C PHE A 549 -22.69 -3.24 -1.55
N GLY A 550 -22.44 -4.43 -2.10
CA GLY A 550 -21.88 -4.60 -3.43
C GLY A 550 -20.35 -4.66 -3.42
N SER A 551 -19.80 -5.61 -4.17
CA SER A 551 -18.34 -5.82 -4.30
C SER A 551 -17.55 -4.63 -4.85
N ASP A 552 -18.21 -3.67 -5.50
CA ASP A 552 -17.60 -2.43 -6.01
C ASP A 552 -17.64 -1.27 -4.98
N LYS A 553 -18.27 -1.48 -3.82
CA LYS A 553 -18.38 -0.51 -2.72
C LYS A 553 -17.55 -0.87 -1.50
N VAL A 554 -16.91 -2.04 -1.49
CA VAL A 554 -16.16 -2.56 -0.35
C VAL A 554 -14.70 -2.77 -0.75
N TYR A 555 -13.78 -2.20 0.02
CA TYR A 555 -12.35 -2.30 -0.23
C TYR A 555 -11.59 -2.52 1.07
N ARG A 556 -10.51 -3.30 1.06
CA ARG A 556 -9.62 -3.34 2.22
C ARG A 556 -8.82 -2.06 2.32
N ALA A 557 -8.60 -1.59 3.54
CA ALA A 557 -7.66 -0.50 3.75
C ALA A 557 -6.25 -0.96 3.37
N GLY A 558 -5.61 -0.27 2.43
CA GLY A 558 -4.22 -0.54 2.06
C GLY A 558 -3.23 -0.05 3.11
N THR A 559 -2.11 -0.75 3.23
CA THR A 559 -0.98 -0.35 4.08
C THR A 559 0.27 -0.09 3.25
N ILE A 560 1.09 0.86 3.70
CA ILE A 560 2.38 1.18 3.08
C ILE A 560 3.48 0.65 4.00
N GLY A 561 4.13 -0.43 3.61
CA GLY A 561 5.28 -0.99 4.33
C GLY A 561 6.50 -0.11 4.09
N THR A 562 7.04 0.47 5.16
CA THR A 562 8.24 1.33 5.10
C THR A 562 9.48 0.61 5.63
N VAL A 563 10.65 1.15 5.31
CA VAL A 563 11.92 0.67 5.89
C VAL A 563 11.95 1.03 7.39
N SER A 564 11.96 0.00 8.25
CA SER A 564 12.15 0.11 9.70
C SER A 564 13.63 0.21 10.09
N ASP A 565 13.94 0.64 11.32
CA ASP A 565 15.33 0.77 11.81
C ASP A 565 16.16 -0.49 11.64
N LYS A 566 15.62 -1.67 11.98
CA LYS A 566 16.33 -2.96 11.81
C LYS A 566 16.64 -3.24 10.34
N THR A 567 15.68 -2.99 9.45
CA THR A 567 15.85 -3.18 8.00
C THR A 567 16.88 -2.20 7.43
N ALA A 568 16.77 -0.93 7.82
CA ALA A 568 17.70 0.14 7.43
C ALA A 568 19.12 -0.19 7.85
N PHE A 569 19.33 -0.63 9.10
CA PHE A 569 20.63 -1.05 9.60
C PHE A 569 21.21 -2.20 8.76
N GLY A 570 20.39 -3.19 8.42
CA GLY A 570 20.79 -4.29 7.52
C GLY A 570 21.23 -3.81 6.14
N TYR A 571 20.49 -2.90 5.51
CA TYR A 571 20.85 -2.33 4.20
C TYR A 571 22.16 -1.55 4.26
N VAL A 572 22.33 -0.70 5.27
CA VAL A 572 23.55 0.11 5.44
C VAL A 572 24.76 -0.79 5.67
N LYS A 573 24.64 -1.76 6.58
CA LYS A 573 25.75 -2.67 6.90
C LYS A 573 26.20 -3.46 5.66
N LYS A 574 25.25 -4.06 4.94
CA LYS A 574 25.54 -4.79 3.70
C LYS A 574 26.20 -3.89 2.64
N TYR A 575 25.68 -2.68 2.44
CA TYR A 575 26.24 -1.73 1.49
C TYR A 575 27.68 -1.33 1.84
N VAL A 576 27.95 -1.08 3.12
CA VAL A 576 29.28 -0.70 3.62
C VAL A 576 30.28 -1.84 3.47
N GLU A 577 29.89 -3.06 3.83
CA GLU A 577 30.74 -4.25 3.72
C GLU A 577 31.08 -4.58 2.26
N GLU A 578 30.09 -4.64 1.37
CA GLU A 578 30.28 -5.05 -0.03
C GLU A 578 30.94 -3.96 -0.90
N ASN A 579 30.96 -2.70 -0.46
CA ASN A 579 31.67 -1.61 -1.14
C ASN A 579 32.97 -1.19 -0.41
N GLU A 580 33.43 -2.00 0.55
CA GLU A 580 34.68 -1.78 1.30
C GLU A 580 34.79 -0.38 1.93
N LEU A 581 33.66 0.16 2.40
CA LEU A 581 33.61 1.49 3.00
C LEU A 581 33.94 1.42 4.50
N SER A 582 34.67 2.40 5.01
CA SER A 582 34.91 2.57 6.44
C SER A 582 34.06 3.69 7.01
N LEU A 583 32.98 3.35 7.72
CA LEU A 583 32.09 4.31 8.38
C LEU A 583 32.15 4.17 9.90
N THR A 584 32.19 5.29 10.60
CA THR A 584 32.04 5.32 12.07
C THR A 584 30.62 4.91 12.47
N ALA A 585 30.46 4.45 13.71
CA ALA A 585 29.13 4.13 14.26
C ALA A 585 28.15 5.32 14.21
N GLY A 586 28.66 6.55 14.33
CA GLY A 586 27.86 7.77 14.18
C GLY A 586 27.35 7.97 12.75
N ASN A 587 28.19 7.72 11.74
CA ASN A 587 27.80 7.77 10.34
C ASN A 587 26.81 6.65 9.97
N ILE A 588 27.00 5.43 10.47
CA ILE A 588 26.02 4.34 10.27
C ILE A 588 24.64 4.76 10.81
N ARG A 589 24.58 5.33 12.03
CA ARG A 589 23.33 5.85 12.60
C ARG A 589 22.73 7.00 11.80
N ARG A 590 23.54 7.85 11.16
CA ARG A 590 23.06 8.91 10.24
C ARG A 590 22.43 8.29 9.00
N TYR A 591 23.08 7.30 8.39
CA TYR A 591 22.57 6.60 7.21
C TYR A 591 21.23 5.92 7.49
N VAL A 592 21.14 5.18 8.61
CA VAL A 592 19.91 4.52 9.05
C VAL A 592 18.77 5.54 9.17
N ARG A 593 18.99 6.64 9.91
CA ARG A 593 17.97 7.69 10.10
C ARG A 593 17.50 8.33 8.78
N LYS A 594 18.38 8.44 7.78
CA LYS A 594 18.06 9.05 6.48
C LYS A 594 17.25 8.14 5.54
N ILE A 595 17.23 6.82 5.76
CA ILE A 595 16.50 5.87 4.91
C ILE A 595 15.26 5.27 5.57
N VAL A 596 15.11 5.39 6.90
CA VAL A 596 13.90 4.98 7.62
C VAL A 596 12.69 5.76 7.09
N GLY A 597 11.55 5.07 6.95
CA GLY A 597 10.31 5.66 6.45
C GLY A 597 10.14 5.61 4.92
N VAL A 598 11.18 5.27 4.16
CA VAL A 598 11.05 5.08 2.71
C VAL A 598 10.12 3.89 2.41
N LYS A 599 9.17 4.07 1.48
CA LYS A 599 8.27 2.99 1.03
C LYS A 599 9.08 1.83 0.46
N ARG A 600 8.75 0.61 0.91
CA ARG A 600 9.34 -0.65 0.45
C ARG A 600 8.31 -1.55 -0.22
N THR A 601 7.13 -1.69 0.36
CA THR A 601 6.05 -2.57 -0.13
C THR A 601 4.68 -1.93 0.11
N SER A 602 3.64 -2.52 -0.48
CA SER A 602 2.24 -2.33 -0.07
C SER A 602 1.72 -3.60 0.61
N GLY A 603 0.66 -3.48 1.39
CA GLY A 603 -0.02 -4.59 2.05
C GLY A 603 -1.47 -4.25 2.34
N GLN A 604 -2.09 -5.03 3.23
CA GLN A 604 -3.47 -4.85 3.65
C GLN A 604 -3.56 -4.60 5.16
N HIS A 605 -4.60 -3.88 5.58
CA HIS A 605 -4.93 -3.71 6.99
C HIS A 605 -5.45 -5.04 7.56
N PRO A 606 -5.11 -5.42 8.80
CA PRO A 606 -5.50 -6.71 9.38
C PRO A 606 -7.00 -6.97 9.42
N GLY A 607 -7.84 -5.95 9.55
CA GLY A 607 -9.30 -6.10 9.55
C GLY A 607 -10.07 -4.91 8.96
N GLY A 608 -9.37 -3.89 8.46
CA GLY A 608 -9.99 -2.62 8.09
C GLY A 608 -10.66 -2.72 6.73
N VAL A 609 -11.97 -2.58 6.71
CA VAL A 609 -12.80 -2.56 5.51
C VAL A 609 -13.37 -1.17 5.32
N MET A 610 -13.13 -0.58 4.15
CA MET A 610 -13.62 0.73 3.74
C MET A 610 -14.92 0.57 2.96
N ILE A 611 -15.97 1.27 3.37
CA ILE A 611 -17.27 1.25 2.70
C ILE A 611 -17.49 2.56 1.96
N VAL A 612 -17.67 2.46 0.65
CA VAL A 612 -17.96 3.59 -0.23
C VAL A 612 -19.47 3.83 -0.28
N PRO A 613 -19.94 5.09 -0.12
CA PRO A 613 -21.35 5.41 -0.28
C PRO A 613 -21.90 5.05 -1.66
N HIS A 614 -23.16 4.63 -1.74
CA HIS A 614 -23.80 4.22 -2.99
C HIS A 614 -23.79 5.31 -4.07
N ASN A 615 -23.86 6.59 -3.67
CA ASN A 615 -23.84 7.75 -4.57
C ASN A 615 -22.41 8.23 -4.95
N LYS A 616 -21.37 7.48 -4.58
CA LYS A 616 -19.96 7.79 -4.84
C LYS A 616 -19.23 6.58 -5.43
N GLU A 617 -18.08 6.85 -6.05
CA GLU A 617 -17.13 5.82 -6.46
C GLU A 617 -15.87 5.87 -5.59
N ILE A 618 -15.14 4.74 -5.48
CA ILE A 618 -13.88 4.72 -4.72
C ILE A 618 -12.86 5.73 -5.26
N TYR A 619 -12.91 5.97 -6.57
CA TYR A 619 -12.03 6.91 -7.28
C TYR A 619 -12.30 8.38 -6.95
N ASP A 620 -13.37 8.70 -6.24
CA ASP A 620 -13.57 10.04 -5.66
C ASP A 620 -12.65 10.29 -4.45
N PHE A 621 -12.05 9.22 -3.89
CA PHE A 621 -11.24 9.26 -2.67
C PHE A 621 -9.81 8.75 -2.87
N THR A 622 -9.64 7.67 -3.65
CA THR A 622 -8.35 7.00 -3.78
C THR A 622 -8.30 6.06 -4.99
N PRO A 623 -7.12 5.87 -5.63
CA PRO A 623 -6.91 4.72 -6.50
C PRO A 623 -7.03 3.41 -5.72
N ILE A 624 -7.12 2.29 -6.43
CA ILE A 624 -7.13 0.94 -5.85
C ILE A 624 -6.01 0.10 -6.45
N GLN A 625 -5.59 -0.93 -5.73
CA GLN A 625 -4.59 -1.89 -6.18
C GLN A 625 -4.75 -3.24 -5.49
N PHE A 626 -3.97 -4.22 -5.92
CA PHE A 626 -3.77 -5.45 -5.14
C PHE A 626 -2.69 -5.25 -4.06
N PRO A 627 -2.85 -5.87 -2.88
CA PRO A 627 -1.82 -5.85 -1.84
C PRO A 627 -0.55 -6.52 -2.37
N ALA A 628 0.62 -5.95 -2.08
CA ALA A 628 1.92 -6.40 -2.56
C ALA A 628 2.01 -6.59 -4.10
N ASP A 629 1.11 -5.94 -4.85
CA ASP A 629 0.96 -6.06 -6.29
C ASP A 629 0.71 -7.52 -6.77
N ASP A 630 0.10 -8.36 -5.93
CA ASP A 630 -0.25 -9.75 -6.25
C ASP A 630 -1.50 -9.84 -7.14
N PRO A 631 -1.39 -10.20 -8.44
CA PRO A 631 -2.54 -10.26 -9.34
C PRO A 631 -3.49 -11.42 -9.04
N THR A 632 -3.11 -12.36 -8.17
CA THR A 632 -3.96 -13.49 -7.75
C THR A 632 -4.80 -13.17 -6.53
N SER A 633 -4.58 -12.03 -5.89
CA SER A 633 -5.37 -11.57 -4.75
C SER A 633 -6.83 -11.35 -5.15
N GLU A 634 -7.76 -12.04 -4.48
CA GLU A 634 -9.20 -11.75 -4.58
C GLU A 634 -9.55 -10.39 -3.93
N THR A 635 -8.66 -9.89 -3.07
CA THR A 635 -8.85 -8.69 -2.28
C THR A 635 -8.29 -7.45 -2.98
N LYS A 636 -9.11 -6.42 -3.12
CA LYS A 636 -8.70 -5.08 -3.56
C LYS A 636 -8.43 -4.18 -2.36
N THR A 637 -7.34 -3.44 -2.42
CA THR A 637 -6.94 -2.47 -1.39
C THR A 637 -7.00 -1.04 -1.89
N THR A 638 -7.31 -0.10 -0.99
CA THR A 638 -7.10 1.33 -1.26
C THR A 638 -5.61 1.62 -1.50
N HIS A 639 -5.29 2.47 -2.47
CA HIS A 639 -3.91 2.86 -2.73
C HIS A 639 -3.38 3.83 -1.68
N PHE A 640 -4.24 4.75 -1.22
CA PHE A 640 -3.96 5.56 -0.06
C PHE A 640 -4.09 4.72 1.21
N SER A 641 -3.19 4.98 2.16
CA SER A 641 -3.29 4.41 3.50
C SER A 641 -4.54 4.92 4.19
N TYR A 642 -5.11 4.13 5.10
CA TYR A 642 -6.26 4.56 5.91
C TYR A 642 -6.06 5.94 6.53
N LYS A 643 -4.87 6.22 7.08
CA LYS A 643 -4.55 7.52 7.69
C LYS A 643 -4.79 8.72 6.76
N SER A 644 -4.62 8.55 5.46
CA SER A 644 -4.83 9.60 4.46
C SER A 644 -6.31 9.89 4.19
N ILE A 645 -7.16 8.87 4.32
CA ILE A 645 -8.60 8.92 4.01
C ILE A 645 -9.49 8.75 5.25
N SER A 646 -8.89 8.79 6.45
CA SER A 646 -9.56 8.67 7.74
C SER A 646 -10.61 9.77 7.88
N GLY A 647 -11.80 9.40 8.33
CA GLY A 647 -12.94 10.31 8.48
C GLY A 647 -13.56 10.81 7.17
N ARG A 648 -13.12 10.29 6.01
CA ARG A 648 -13.74 10.60 4.71
C ARG A 648 -14.82 9.60 4.35
N ILE A 649 -14.49 8.33 4.41
CA ILE A 649 -15.43 7.23 4.20
C ILE A 649 -15.37 6.29 5.39
N LEU A 650 -16.47 5.59 5.63
CA LEU A 650 -16.60 4.71 6.77
C LEU A 650 -15.56 3.58 6.73
N LYS A 651 -15.01 3.27 7.90
CA LYS A 651 -14.21 2.08 8.16
C LYS A 651 -14.94 1.17 9.14
N LEU A 652 -14.95 -0.13 8.85
CA LEU A 652 -15.28 -1.19 9.80
C LEU A 652 -14.03 -2.00 10.13
N ASP A 653 -13.72 -2.17 11.40
CA ASP A 653 -12.64 -3.04 11.86
C ASP A 653 -13.17 -4.43 12.19
N LEU A 654 -13.10 -5.30 11.17
CA LEU A 654 -13.48 -6.70 11.24
C LEU A 654 -12.23 -7.52 11.50
N LEU A 655 -11.84 -7.63 12.77
CA LEU A 655 -10.56 -8.18 13.20
C LEU A 655 -10.68 -9.69 13.44
N GLY A 656 -9.65 -10.44 13.05
CA GLY A 656 -9.51 -11.84 13.43
C GLY A 656 -8.84 -11.93 14.80
N HIS A 657 -9.40 -12.75 15.69
CA HIS A 657 -8.89 -12.97 17.03
C HIS A 657 -8.99 -14.46 17.39
N ASP A 658 -8.03 -14.94 18.18
CA ASP A 658 -7.95 -16.36 18.54
C ASP A 658 -8.96 -16.75 19.63
N VAL A 659 -9.29 -15.82 20.53
CA VAL A 659 -10.20 -16.10 21.67
C VAL A 659 -11.59 -16.61 21.24
N PRO A 660 -12.29 -16.00 20.27
CA PRO A 660 -13.55 -16.56 19.78
C PRO A 660 -13.41 -17.99 19.23
N THR A 661 -12.32 -18.30 18.52
CA THR A 661 -12.02 -19.66 18.04
C THR A 661 -11.78 -20.63 19.19
N ILE A 662 -11.00 -20.23 20.20
CA ILE A 662 -10.72 -21.05 21.39
C ILE A 662 -12.01 -21.36 22.14
N ILE A 663 -12.85 -20.34 22.39
CA ILE A 663 -14.12 -20.50 23.10
C ILE A 663 -15.07 -21.43 22.31
N LYS A 664 -15.16 -21.26 20.98
CA LYS A 664 -15.96 -22.14 20.12
C LYS A 664 -15.51 -23.60 20.22
N HIS A 665 -14.22 -23.86 20.09
CA HIS A 665 -13.68 -25.21 20.19
C HIS A 665 -13.91 -25.81 21.59
N LEU A 666 -13.76 -25.03 22.66
CA LEU A 666 -14.06 -25.51 24.01
C LEU A 666 -15.55 -25.85 24.17
N GLY A 667 -16.44 -25.01 23.65
CA GLY A 667 -17.88 -25.28 23.65
C GLY A 667 -18.22 -26.55 22.87
N ASP A 668 -17.64 -26.74 21.69
CA ASP A 668 -17.84 -27.93 20.85
C ASP A 668 -17.31 -29.22 21.50
N LEU A 669 -16.16 -29.15 22.17
CA LEU A 669 -15.54 -30.29 22.83
C LEU A 669 -16.26 -30.71 24.12
N THR A 670 -16.84 -29.74 24.83
CA THR A 670 -17.45 -29.97 26.15
C THR A 670 -18.97 -30.07 26.10
N GLY A 671 -19.61 -29.58 25.04
CA GLY A 671 -21.05 -29.39 24.95
C GLY A 671 -21.59 -28.26 25.84
N VAL A 672 -20.71 -27.44 26.44
CA VAL A 672 -21.06 -26.31 27.28
C VAL A 672 -21.27 -25.07 26.41
N ASP A 673 -22.41 -24.42 26.56
CA ASP A 673 -22.67 -23.13 25.94
C ASP A 673 -21.87 -22.03 26.68
N PRO A 674 -20.90 -21.37 26.02
CA PRO A 674 -20.06 -20.37 26.66
C PRO A 674 -20.83 -19.13 27.16
N LEU A 675 -22.01 -18.85 26.60
CA LEU A 675 -22.84 -17.70 27.01
C LEU A 675 -23.54 -17.92 28.36
N ASN A 676 -23.60 -19.16 28.84
CA ASN A 676 -24.24 -19.51 30.10
C ASN A 676 -23.22 -19.67 31.26
N ILE A 677 -21.94 -19.38 31.03
CA ILE A 677 -20.90 -19.50 32.06
C ILE A 677 -21.03 -18.32 33.05
N PRO A 678 -21.12 -18.59 34.36
CA PRO A 678 -21.17 -17.53 35.37
C PRO A 678 -19.85 -16.76 35.44
N MET A 679 -19.92 -15.43 35.44
CA MET A 679 -18.76 -14.53 35.47
C MET A 679 -18.16 -14.34 36.88
N ASP A 680 -18.81 -14.89 37.91
CA ASP A 680 -18.45 -14.77 39.32
C ASP A 680 -18.13 -16.13 39.98
N ASP A 681 -17.86 -17.16 39.17
CA ASP A 681 -17.45 -18.47 39.71
C ASP A 681 -16.18 -18.34 40.57
N LYS A 682 -16.29 -18.75 41.82
CA LYS A 682 -15.23 -18.55 42.83
C LYS A 682 -13.98 -19.35 42.53
N GLU A 683 -14.12 -20.55 41.99
CA GLU A 683 -12.99 -21.41 41.62
C GLU A 683 -12.27 -20.83 40.39
N THR A 684 -13.02 -20.31 39.42
CA THR A 684 -12.45 -19.62 38.27
C THR A 684 -11.74 -18.33 38.69
N LEU A 685 -12.35 -17.48 39.52
CA LEU A 685 -11.71 -16.25 40.02
C LEU A 685 -10.45 -16.55 40.86
N ASN A 686 -10.42 -17.69 41.57
CA ASN A 686 -9.27 -18.09 42.37
C ASN A 686 -7.96 -18.18 41.57
N ILE A 687 -8.03 -18.58 40.29
CA ILE A 687 -6.82 -18.72 39.46
C ILE A 687 -6.08 -17.39 39.26
N PHE A 688 -6.76 -16.24 39.43
CA PHE A 688 -6.15 -14.93 39.26
C PHE A 688 -5.35 -14.45 40.48
N TYR A 689 -5.48 -15.11 41.64
CA TYR A 689 -4.76 -14.74 42.86
C TYR A 689 -4.17 -15.94 43.64
N SER A 690 -4.39 -17.17 43.17
CA SER A 690 -3.83 -18.41 43.72
C SER A 690 -3.72 -19.50 42.62
N THR A 691 -3.12 -20.63 42.97
CA THR A 691 -3.09 -21.87 42.16
C THR A 691 -3.96 -22.99 42.75
N ASP A 692 -4.63 -22.74 43.88
CA ASP A 692 -5.33 -23.77 44.66
C ASP A 692 -6.41 -24.50 43.84
N SER A 693 -7.20 -23.77 43.04
CA SER A 693 -8.25 -24.34 42.20
C SER A 693 -7.73 -25.25 41.07
N LEU A 694 -6.44 -25.17 40.71
CA LEU A 694 -5.84 -25.99 39.65
C LEU A 694 -5.40 -27.39 40.11
N LYS A 695 -5.37 -27.65 41.43
CA LYS A 695 -5.13 -28.98 42.02
C LYS A 695 -3.88 -29.68 41.45
N PHE A 696 -2.77 -28.97 41.32
CA PHE A 696 -1.51 -29.55 40.84
C PHE A 696 -1.04 -30.73 41.70
N ILE A 697 -0.58 -31.79 41.03
CA ILE A 697 -0.07 -33.02 41.68
C ILE A 697 1.27 -32.77 42.38
N ASP A 698 2.12 -31.91 41.79
CA ASP A 698 3.43 -31.54 42.32
C ASP A 698 3.48 -30.09 42.78
N ASN A 699 4.29 -29.83 43.81
CA ASN A 699 4.34 -28.58 44.57
C ASN A 699 5.09 -27.43 43.87
N ILE A 700 4.96 -27.29 42.54
CA ILE A 700 5.87 -26.49 41.71
C ILE A 700 5.58 -24.97 41.81
N SER A 701 4.44 -24.52 42.34
CA SER A 701 4.15 -23.08 42.44
C SER A 701 3.04 -22.70 43.45
N LYS A 702 3.18 -23.07 44.73
CA LYS A 702 2.17 -22.72 45.76
C LYS A 702 1.96 -21.21 45.96
N ASP A 703 2.97 -20.39 45.69
CA ASP A 703 2.91 -18.93 45.88
C ASP A 703 2.63 -18.15 44.58
N GLY A 704 2.16 -18.83 43.53
CA GLY A 704 1.90 -18.25 42.20
C GLY A 704 0.43 -17.94 41.92
N VAL A 705 0.17 -17.46 40.70
CA VAL A 705 -1.18 -17.33 40.10
C VAL A 705 -1.36 -18.37 38.98
N GLY A 706 -2.59 -18.85 38.83
CA GLY A 706 -3.01 -19.89 37.88
C GLY A 706 -3.37 -19.41 36.46
N THR A 707 -2.95 -18.22 36.04
CA THR A 707 -3.39 -17.62 34.75
C THR A 707 -2.55 -18.00 33.52
N LEU A 708 -1.69 -19.01 33.61
CA LEU A 708 -0.85 -19.44 32.48
C LEU A 708 -1.74 -19.92 31.32
N GLY A 709 -1.53 -19.33 30.13
CA GLY A 709 -2.35 -19.62 28.94
C GLY A 709 -3.68 -18.85 28.88
N ILE A 710 -4.03 -18.08 29.92
CA ILE A 710 -5.20 -17.18 29.89
C ILE A 710 -4.83 -15.93 29.06
N PRO A 711 -5.65 -15.54 28.07
CA PRO A 711 -5.42 -14.36 27.25
C PRO A 711 -5.17 -13.11 28.11
N GLU A 712 -4.16 -12.30 27.73
CA GLU A 712 -3.64 -11.13 28.47
C GLU A 712 -3.01 -11.43 29.85
N TYR A 713 -3.72 -12.16 30.72
CA TYR A 713 -3.32 -12.45 32.09
C TYR A 713 -2.20 -13.49 32.24
N GLY A 714 -1.87 -14.21 31.17
CA GLY A 714 -0.82 -15.24 31.19
C GLY A 714 0.61 -14.73 31.01
N THR A 715 0.79 -13.43 30.69
CA THR A 715 2.14 -12.86 30.49
C THR A 715 2.89 -12.72 31.81
N ASN A 716 4.22 -12.80 31.79
CA ASN A 716 5.03 -12.63 33.01
C ASN A 716 4.80 -11.27 33.68
N PHE A 717 4.59 -10.23 32.87
CA PHE A 717 4.30 -8.88 33.36
C PHE A 717 2.98 -8.82 34.14
N VAL A 718 1.89 -9.34 33.55
CA VAL A 718 0.56 -9.30 34.19
C VAL A 718 0.49 -10.27 35.37
N ARG A 719 1.13 -11.43 35.30
CA ARG A 719 1.21 -12.36 36.44
C ARG A 719 1.88 -11.73 37.66
N GLN A 720 2.91 -10.91 37.47
CA GLN A 720 3.50 -10.15 38.57
C GLN A 720 2.53 -9.10 39.12
N MET A 721 1.80 -8.40 38.25
CA MET A 721 0.76 -7.44 38.66
C MET A 721 -0.36 -8.10 39.48
N LEU A 722 -0.79 -9.31 39.09
CA LEU A 722 -1.76 -10.11 39.84
C LEU A 722 -1.23 -10.52 41.22
N LEU A 723 0.06 -10.85 41.35
CA LEU A 723 0.67 -11.15 42.64
C LEU A 723 0.72 -9.90 43.55
N ASP A 724 1.00 -8.74 42.97
CA ASP A 724 1.07 -7.46 43.68
C ASP A 724 -0.33 -6.99 44.16
N THR A 725 -1.40 -7.33 43.43
CA THR A 725 -2.77 -6.80 43.66
C THR A 725 -3.76 -7.81 44.23
N ARG A 726 -3.58 -9.11 43.95
CA ARG A 726 -4.44 -10.24 44.36
C ARG A 726 -5.94 -9.96 44.18
N PRO A 727 -6.40 -9.70 42.95
CA PRO A 727 -7.79 -9.33 42.66
C PRO A 727 -8.74 -10.48 43.01
N LYS A 728 -9.90 -10.17 43.57
CA LYS A 728 -10.93 -11.13 43.97
C LYS A 728 -12.26 -10.91 43.25
N THR A 729 -12.42 -9.77 42.58
CA THR A 729 -13.66 -9.40 41.89
C THR A 729 -13.42 -9.16 40.40
N LEU A 730 -14.48 -9.22 39.60
CA LEU A 730 -14.41 -8.92 38.18
C LEU A 730 -14.01 -7.46 37.94
N THR A 731 -14.52 -6.52 38.76
CA THR A 731 -14.12 -5.11 38.68
C THR A 731 -12.61 -4.91 38.84
N GLU A 732 -11.99 -5.63 39.78
CA GLU A 732 -10.53 -5.55 39.99
C GLU A 732 -9.76 -6.14 38.81
N LEU A 733 -10.26 -7.23 38.22
CA LEU A 733 -9.68 -7.80 37.00
C LEU A 733 -9.75 -6.80 35.83
N ILE A 734 -10.90 -6.18 35.59
CA ILE A 734 -11.07 -5.16 34.54
C ILE A 734 -10.07 -4.01 34.73
N ARG A 735 -9.90 -3.54 35.98
CA ARG A 735 -8.92 -2.49 36.32
C ARG A 735 -7.48 -2.93 36.03
N ILE A 736 -7.12 -4.16 36.38
CA ILE A 736 -5.79 -4.72 36.10
C ILE A 736 -5.55 -4.87 34.59
N SER A 737 -6.55 -5.27 33.82
CA SER A 737 -6.46 -5.30 32.36
C SER A 737 -6.09 -3.90 31.85
N GLY A 738 -6.81 -2.85 32.26
CA GLY A 738 -6.48 -1.47 31.91
C GLY A 738 -5.05 -1.05 32.27
N LEU A 739 -4.58 -1.40 33.48
CA LEU A 739 -3.22 -1.09 33.95
C LEU A 739 -2.11 -1.88 33.23
N SER A 740 -2.44 -3.06 32.70
CA SER A 740 -1.48 -3.91 32.01
C SER A 740 -1.18 -3.49 30.58
N HIS A 741 -1.98 -2.60 30.01
CA HIS A 741 -1.87 -2.17 28.62
C HIS A 741 -1.43 -0.71 28.52
N GLY A 742 -0.15 -0.50 28.22
CA GLY A 742 0.44 0.81 27.96
C GLY A 742 1.77 1.01 28.66
N THR A 743 2.70 1.69 27.98
CA THR A 743 3.94 2.15 28.61
C THR A 743 3.61 3.16 29.70
N ASP A 744 4.34 3.12 30.83
CA ASP A 744 4.22 4.09 31.94
C ASP A 744 2.85 4.14 32.65
N VAL A 745 1.94 3.20 32.38
CA VAL A 745 0.66 3.06 33.09
C VAL A 745 0.85 2.40 34.46
N TRP A 746 1.54 1.24 34.50
CA TRP A 746 1.81 0.53 35.75
C TRP A 746 3.18 0.87 36.34
N LEU A 747 4.26 0.53 35.62
CA LEU A 747 5.64 0.71 36.09
C LEU A 747 5.97 2.20 36.24
N GLY A 748 6.48 2.58 37.40
CA GLY A 748 6.81 3.98 37.69
C GLY A 748 5.59 4.90 37.87
N ASN A 749 4.37 4.37 37.82
CA ASN A 749 3.13 5.13 37.95
C ASN A 749 2.17 4.46 38.94
N ALA A 750 1.10 3.77 38.49
CA ALA A 750 0.09 3.18 39.37
C ALA A 750 0.69 2.23 40.43
N GLN A 751 1.74 1.46 40.09
CA GLN A 751 2.42 0.59 41.04
C GLN A 751 3.00 1.37 42.23
N GLU A 752 3.61 2.52 41.97
CA GLU A 752 4.21 3.36 43.00
C GLU A 752 3.15 4.09 43.83
N LEU A 753 2.02 4.47 43.21
CA LEU A 753 0.87 5.02 43.93
C LEU A 753 0.28 3.98 44.91
N ILE A 754 0.16 2.73 44.48
CA ILE A 754 -0.32 1.62 45.32
C ILE A 754 0.65 1.34 46.47
N LYS A 755 1.96 1.28 46.21
CA LYS A 755 2.98 1.15 47.26
C LYS A 755 2.95 2.30 48.27
N LYS A 756 2.57 3.51 47.84
CA LYS A 756 2.38 4.69 48.71
C LYS A 756 1.04 4.69 49.46
N GLY A 757 0.24 3.63 49.32
CA GLY A 757 -1.02 3.45 50.05
C GLY A 757 -2.26 3.98 49.33
N ILE A 758 -2.17 4.40 48.06
CA ILE A 758 -3.36 4.74 47.26
C ILE A 758 -4.06 3.45 46.83
N PRO A 759 -5.33 3.23 47.19
CA PRO A 759 -6.06 2.02 46.80
C PRO A 759 -6.17 1.87 45.28
N LEU A 760 -6.14 0.64 44.77
CA LEU A 760 -6.34 0.32 43.34
C LEU A 760 -7.62 0.95 42.76
N LYS A 761 -8.69 1.04 43.57
CA LYS A 761 -9.94 1.69 43.15
C LYS A 761 -9.83 3.19 42.87
N GLN A 762 -8.79 3.86 43.37
CA GLN A 762 -8.56 5.29 43.20
C GLN A 762 -7.51 5.60 42.11
N THR A 763 -6.76 4.59 41.65
CA THR A 763 -5.79 4.78 40.55
C THR A 763 -6.50 4.87 39.21
N ILE A 764 -5.87 5.57 38.25
CA ILE A 764 -6.36 5.67 36.87
C ILE A 764 -6.12 4.31 36.19
N CYS A 765 -7.18 3.52 36.01
CA CYS A 765 -7.08 2.18 35.43
C CYS A 765 -7.59 2.19 33.98
N THR A 766 -8.59 3.02 33.69
CA THR A 766 -9.17 3.21 32.37
C THR A 766 -9.21 4.69 32.02
N ARG A 767 -9.39 5.02 30.74
CA ARG A 767 -9.61 6.41 30.31
C ARG A 767 -10.91 6.98 30.91
N ASP A 768 -11.92 6.13 31.02
CA ASP A 768 -13.27 6.44 31.50
C ASP A 768 -13.21 6.95 32.94
N ASP A 769 -12.32 6.38 33.77
CA ASP A 769 -12.02 6.86 35.12
C ASP A 769 -11.60 8.34 35.13
N ILE A 770 -10.84 8.79 34.12
CA ILE A 770 -10.39 10.18 34.03
C ILE A 770 -11.58 11.11 33.84
N MET A 771 -12.39 10.87 32.81
CA MET A 771 -13.53 11.72 32.51
C MET A 771 -14.52 11.74 33.68
N THR A 772 -14.86 10.56 34.20
CA THR A 772 -15.85 10.41 35.27
C THR A 772 -15.38 11.04 36.57
N TYR A 773 -14.11 10.84 36.95
CA TYR A 773 -13.52 11.46 38.13
C TYR A 773 -13.50 12.98 38.04
N LEU A 774 -13.12 13.55 36.89
CA LEU A 774 -13.08 15.00 36.72
C LEU A 774 -14.49 15.61 36.77
N ILE A 775 -15.47 15.01 36.11
CA ILE A 775 -16.87 15.46 36.16
C ILE A 775 -17.41 15.38 37.59
N PHE A 776 -17.14 14.29 38.31
CA PHE A 776 -17.54 14.12 39.71
C PHE A 776 -16.95 15.21 40.62
N ASN A 777 -15.73 15.66 40.34
CA ASN A 777 -15.08 16.76 41.06
C ASN A 777 -15.50 18.16 40.56
N GLY A 778 -16.52 18.25 39.71
CA GLY A 778 -17.14 19.51 39.28
C GLY A 778 -16.51 20.18 38.06
N LEU A 779 -15.63 19.49 37.33
CA LEU A 779 -15.07 20.01 36.08
C LEU A 779 -16.11 19.93 34.95
N ASP A 780 -15.98 20.82 33.96
CA ASP A 780 -16.85 20.85 32.79
C ASP A 780 -16.76 19.54 32.00
N ASN A 781 -17.91 19.06 31.51
CA ASN A 781 -18.04 17.79 30.78
C ASN A 781 -17.13 17.73 29.54
N LYS A 782 -17.13 18.77 28.70
CA LYS A 782 -16.35 18.80 27.45
C LYS A 782 -14.86 18.90 27.74
N ARG A 783 -14.46 19.71 28.73
CA ARG A 783 -13.05 19.81 29.15
C ARG A 783 -12.57 18.48 29.72
N SER A 784 -13.36 17.82 30.56
CA SER A 784 -13.04 16.51 31.14
C SER A 784 -12.85 15.43 30.05
N PHE A 785 -13.73 15.41 29.05
CA PHE A 785 -13.58 14.54 27.88
C PHE A 785 -12.30 14.83 27.09
N LYS A 786 -11.98 16.10 26.85
CA LYS A 786 -10.76 16.51 26.14
C LYS A 786 -9.49 16.11 26.91
N ILE A 787 -9.49 16.23 28.24
CA ILE A 787 -8.39 15.80 29.11
C ILE A 787 -8.19 14.29 28.97
N MET A 788 -9.26 13.50 29.16
CA MET A 788 -9.23 12.05 28.96
C MET A 788 -8.64 11.67 27.59
N GLU A 789 -9.15 12.27 26.52
CA GLU A 789 -8.70 11.99 25.14
C GLU A 789 -7.24 12.40 24.88
N THR A 790 -6.72 13.38 25.63
CA THR A 790 -5.32 13.82 25.55
C THR A 790 -4.41 12.83 26.25
N VAL A 791 -4.72 12.48 27.50
CA VAL A 791 -3.94 11.54 28.32
C VAL A 791 -3.88 10.16 27.65
N ARG A 792 -5.02 9.61 27.21
CA ARG A 792 -5.05 8.28 26.58
C ARG A 792 -4.26 8.18 25.27
N LYS A 793 -3.92 9.32 24.65
CA LYS A 793 -3.07 9.39 23.44
C LYS A 793 -1.59 9.57 23.76
N GLY A 794 -1.20 9.50 25.04
CA GLY A 794 0.17 9.71 25.51
C GLY A 794 0.67 11.13 25.24
N LYS A 795 -0.24 12.12 25.21
CA LYS A 795 0.11 13.52 25.01
C LYS A 795 0.19 14.23 26.36
N SER A 796 1.22 15.04 26.54
CA SER A 796 1.38 15.86 27.73
C SER A 796 0.23 16.87 27.86
N LEU A 797 -0.23 17.09 29.08
CA LEU A 797 -1.15 18.17 29.43
C LEU A 797 -0.42 19.51 29.32
N ASP A 798 -1.10 20.53 28.81
CA ASP A 798 -0.58 21.90 28.80
C ASP A 798 -0.75 22.58 30.17
N GLU A 799 0.01 23.66 30.41
CA GLU A 799 0.01 24.38 31.69
C GLU A 799 -1.37 24.95 32.05
N GLU A 800 -2.17 25.33 31.05
CA GLU A 800 -3.54 25.82 31.25
C GLU A 800 -4.44 24.71 31.81
N THR A 801 -4.35 23.51 31.24
CA THR A 801 -5.12 22.35 31.68
C THR A 801 -4.69 21.91 33.08
N GLU A 802 -3.39 21.88 33.37
CA GLU A 802 -2.91 21.56 34.71
C GLU A 802 -3.41 22.57 35.75
N SER A 803 -3.34 23.88 35.43
CA SER A 803 -3.82 24.94 36.30
C SER A 803 -5.32 24.80 36.56
N TYR A 804 -6.10 24.52 35.52
CA TYR A 804 -7.54 24.25 35.64
C TYR A 804 -7.84 23.05 36.55
N MET A 805 -7.08 21.96 36.45
CA MET A 805 -7.23 20.80 37.34
C MET A 805 -6.89 21.18 38.80
N ARG A 806 -5.81 21.94 39.03
CA ARG A 806 -5.41 22.41 40.38
C ARG A 806 -6.44 23.36 41.00
N GLU A 807 -6.99 24.29 40.22
CA GLU A 807 -8.05 25.21 40.64
C GLU A 807 -9.32 24.48 41.11
N ASN A 808 -9.61 23.34 40.47
CA ASN A 808 -10.72 22.46 40.85
C ASN A 808 -10.33 21.40 41.89
N LYS A 809 -9.22 21.60 42.61
CA LYS A 809 -8.75 20.77 43.73
C LYS A 809 -8.45 19.31 43.37
N ILE A 810 -8.12 19.04 42.12
CA ILE A 810 -7.63 17.71 41.72
C ILE A 810 -6.24 17.49 42.36
N PRO A 811 -5.99 16.33 43.02
CA PRO A 811 -4.73 16.08 43.69
C PRO A 811 -3.52 16.09 42.74
N GLU A 812 -2.38 16.62 43.20
CA GLU A 812 -1.17 16.72 42.37
C GLU A 812 -0.67 15.35 41.88
N TRP A 813 -0.80 14.31 42.71
CA TRP A 813 -0.43 12.95 42.31
C TRP A 813 -1.25 12.44 41.11
N TYR A 814 -2.50 12.90 40.98
CA TYR A 814 -3.39 12.52 39.89
C TYR A 814 -2.97 13.20 38.59
N ILE A 815 -2.62 14.49 38.67
CA ILE A 815 -2.11 15.27 37.54
C ILE A 815 -0.78 14.66 37.04
N GLU A 816 0.13 14.34 37.95
CA GLU A 816 1.41 13.70 37.62
C GLU A 816 1.23 12.27 37.08
N SER A 817 0.18 11.56 37.50
CA SER A 817 -0.19 10.26 36.93
C SER A 817 -0.71 10.38 35.49
N CYS A 818 -1.43 11.45 35.15
CA CYS A 818 -1.93 11.73 33.79
C CYS A 818 -0.84 12.15 32.80
N LYS A 819 0.31 12.62 33.30
CA LYS A 819 1.44 13.10 32.47
C LYS A 819 2.37 11.98 32.01
N LYS A 820 2.29 10.84 32.69
CA LYS A 820 2.95 9.58 32.35
C LYS A 820 2.01 8.81 31.45
#